data_AF-A0A4Z0BLW5-F1
#
_entry.id   AF-A0A4Z0BLW5-F1
#
_cell.length_a   1.000
_cell.length_b   1.000
_cell.length_c   1.000
_cell.angle_alpha   90.00
_cell.angle_beta   90.00
_cell.angle_gamma   90.00
#
_symmetry.space_group_name_H-M   'P 1'
#
loop_
_entity.id
_entity.type
_entity.pdbx_description
1 polymer ?
#
loop_
_entity_poly.entity_id
_entity_poly.type
_entity_poly.pdbx_seq_one_letter_code
_entity_poly.pdbx_strand_id
1 'polypeptide(L)'
;MRVREASDTLLVVDAGCARRLLLAQAVDESDTEGRFVSAVEREQLEREALHAVAGAQPAQAPEPGPYLDERARRLIDIVRRRDPRLASLEHAEPWQRWLGWGLPLLALALGAGLERIDNPAQVNLLSPPLLAFLFWNLLIYLGLLLRPLWNRRRRSSGPGGLAALLRELLGHRSEPRGRRVRADVFTRFHAQWWRIAGPLEGWRVARILHVSSAAWAVGVGLSIVLGGLVREYRVGWESTLLDLPQVHALLSVLFAPVVAVLPLEGFTLAELERLHFRSGVAVGQAEARHWIALYLGLLGLLVVLPRTLLALYAGARRRWLARSLQIDLNEPYFTQVLARVSPARVAIVWAAAEPPLRERLRRLWAEASLSPGAPEAAAAPIRTDRGDELLAGEFVPALDAPASEAVKEAPRIAEAPSSTGAASAAATVPAAARSPARWLARLQAWWEPPARAALTVPRPLADLWLVALGTSQELETILPHLHALPRPVILLLADPAQEASVCATADTARLPFECLPLHASMGVWAWEEPLREAIARHLPQHKAAGAQRLFATWRTRHEDRLQQAMTLLAEPLQQAAADVQTVASGPLGWRRIVDAGEREAGVQAREEAMAGLMQRLAQSQARSMTQLRRLHGLPPAPAQDAAAWRTDRFVVRQSVDAPQAGMAGAASGAAAGVGIDLITGGLSLGAGAALGALVGGGAAFVAAALKNRAAPGGGTLVQLSEPMLQALCEMSLLQYLAVVMRGDADSDAGSGPEAVPAAWRSEVVACVERRRPQLHALWQRLRSQPPDVKAPGELAGLLASLAREVMGRLRN
;
A
#
# COMPACT_ATOMS: atom_id res chain seq x y z
N MET A 1 28.11 3.02 11.22
CA MET A 1 26.68 3.32 11.43
C MET A 1 26.05 2.04 11.95
N ARG A 2 25.56 1.98 13.20
CA ARG A 2 24.84 0.81 13.72
C ARG A 2 23.39 1.24 13.93
N VAL A 3 22.55 1.01 12.92
CA VAL A 3 21.10 1.12 13.05
C VAL A 3 20.68 -0.08 13.90
N ARG A 4 20.02 0.15 15.03
CA ARG A 4 19.39 -0.90 15.84
C ARG A 4 17.90 -0.67 15.74
N GLU A 5 17.19 -1.58 15.10
CA GLU A 5 15.73 -1.59 15.07
C GLU A 5 15.21 -1.91 16.48
N ALA A 6 14.43 -0.99 17.04
CA ALA A 6 13.73 -1.18 18.29
C ALA A 6 12.25 -1.09 17.96
N SER A 7 11.64 -2.23 17.59
CA SER A 7 10.29 -2.33 16.99
C SER A 7 10.25 -1.78 15.55
N ASP A 8 9.48 -2.40 14.65
CA ASP A 8 9.33 -2.05 13.21
C ASP A 8 8.96 -0.57 12.94
N THR A 9 8.66 0.19 13.98
CA THR A 9 8.14 1.55 13.94
C THR A 9 9.11 2.63 14.44
N LEU A 10 10.17 2.30 15.19
CA LEU A 10 11.11 3.30 15.71
C LEU A 10 12.52 3.12 15.13
N LEU A 11 13.00 4.15 14.44
CA LEU A 11 14.33 4.21 13.88
C LEU A 11 15.29 4.89 14.87
N VAL A 12 16.31 4.15 15.32
CA VAL A 12 17.37 4.67 16.20
C VAL A 12 18.58 5.12 15.38
N VAL A 13 18.91 6.41 15.45
CA VAL A 13 19.98 7.03 14.66
C VAL A 13 20.87 7.95 15.51
N ASP A 14 22.06 8.25 14.98
CA ASP A 14 22.90 9.31 15.52
C ASP A 14 22.37 10.71 15.19
N ALA A 15 22.90 11.72 15.88
CA ALA A 15 22.52 13.11 15.73
C ALA A 15 22.75 13.67 14.32
N GLY A 16 23.73 13.17 13.57
CA GLY A 16 24.01 13.63 12.21
C GLY A 16 22.95 13.11 11.23
N CYS A 17 22.68 11.81 11.28
CA CYS A 17 21.61 11.18 10.51
C CYS A 17 20.24 11.78 10.86
N ALA A 18 19.93 11.97 12.15
CA ALA A 18 18.70 12.64 12.57
C ALA A 18 18.55 14.05 11.97
N ARG A 19 19.61 14.87 12.00
CA ARG A 19 19.57 16.21 11.37
C ARG A 19 19.29 16.13 9.87
N ARG A 20 19.94 15.21 9.15
CA ARG A 20 19.68 15.01 7.71
C ARG A 20 18.23 14.62 7.44
N LEU A 21 17.71 13.63 8.16
CA LEU A 21 16.35 13.15 7.98
C LEU A 21 15.31 14.24 8.23
N LEU A 22 15.45 14.99 9.34
CA LEU A 22 14.54 16.09 9.67
C LEU A 22 14.69 17.28 8.71
N LEU A 23 15.89 17.56 8.20
CA LEU A 23 16.08 18.59 7.18
C LEU A 23 15.42 18.19 5.85
N ALA A 24 15.59 16.94 5.43
CA ALA A 24 14.94 16.42 4.23
C ALA A 24 13.40 16.46 4.36
N GLN A 25 12.87 16.09 5.53
CA GLN A 25 11.44 16.23 5.86
C GLN A 25 10.98 17.68 5.75
N ALA A 26 11.69 18.61 6.40
CA ALA A 26 11.32 20.02 6.38
C ALA A 26 11.35 20.62 4.95
N VAL A 27 12.29 20.18 4.10
CA VAL A 27 12.36 20.58 2.69
C VAL A 27 11.17 20.02 1.91
N ASP A 28 10.91 18.71 1.97
CA ASP A 28 9.82 18.07 1.22
C ASP A 28 8.45 18.64 1.59
N GLU A 29 8.19 18.90 2.88
CA GLU A 29 6.92 19.45 3.35
C GLU A 29 6.72 20.94 3.01
N SER A 30 7.80 21.70 2.79
CA SER A 30 7.72 23.15 2.55
C SER A 30 7.89 23.52 1.07
N ASP A 31 8.66 22.76 0.31
CA ASP A 31 8.95 23.02 -1.11
C ASP A 31 7.87 22.43 -2.04
N THR A 32 6.59 22.72 -1.78
CA THR A 32 5.48 22.12 -2.55
C THR A 32 5.50 22.49 -4.05
N GLU A 33 5.99 23.69 -4.37
CA GLU A 33 6.12 24.22 -5.75
C GLU A 33 7.39 23.73 -6.47
N GLY A 34 8.25 22.94 -5.82
CA GLY A 34 9.46 22.37 -6.42
C GLY A 34 10.54 23.41 -6.77
N ARG A 35 10.67 24.46 -5.95
CA ARG A 35 11.62 25.56 -6.16
C ARG A 35 13.05 25.17 -5.85
N PHE A 36 13.26 24.30 -4.85
CA PHE A 36 14.57 23.76 -4.52
C PHE A 36 14.81 22.41 -5.16
N VAL A 37 13.79 21.56 -5.28
CA VAL A 37 13.90 20.26 -5.91
C VAL A 37 12.67 20.06 -6.79
N SER A 38 12.88 20.04 -8.11
CA SER A 38 11.80 19.84 -9.07
C SER A 38 11.21 18.43 -8.99
N ALA A 39 10.01 18.23 -9.54
CA ALA A 39 9.35 16.92 -9.55
C ALA A 39 10.20 15.83 -10.24
N VAL A 40 10.83 16.17 -11.38
CA VAL A 40 11.70 15.26 -12.13
C VAL A 40 12.93 14.87 -11.30
N GLU A 41 13.54 15.83 -10.62
CA GLU A 41 14.69 15.57 -9.75
C GLU A 41 14.32 14.74 -8.53
N ARG A 42 13.13 14.92 -7.95
CA ARG A 42 12.63 14.07 -6.87
C ARG A 42 12.49 12.62 -7.32
N GLU A 43 11.90 12.41 -8.49
CA GLU A 43 11.74 11.07 -9.04
C GLU A 43 13.09 10.41 -9.35
N GLN A 44 14.01 11.16 -9.95
CA GLN A 44 15.36 10.68 -10.23
C GLN A 44 16.11 10.34 -8.93
N LEU A 45 16.03 11.21 -7.93
CA LEU A 45 16.62 11.00 -6.61
C LEU A 45 16.05 9.75 -5.92
N GLU A 46 14.74 9.53 -5.98
CA GLU A 46 14.11 8.34 -5.40
C GLU A 46 14.60 7.06 -6.09
N ARG A 47 14.70 7.08 -7.44
CA ARG A 47 15.27 5.98 -8.22
C ARG A 47 16.72 5.71 -7.84
N GLU A 48 17.56 6.74 -7.78
CA GLU A 48 18.98 6.60 -7.45
C GLU A 48 19.21 6.14 -6.01
N ALA A 49 18.44 6.67 -5.05
CA ALA A 49 18.52 6.26 -3.64
C ALA A 49 18.07 4.79 -3.48
N LEU A 50 17.02 4.38 -4.20
CA LEU A 50 16.59 2.98 -4.21
C LEU A 50 17.66 2.09 -4.84
N HIS A 51 18.23 2.46 -6.00
CA HIS A 51 19.30 1.68 -6.64
C HIS A 51 20.57 1.56 -5.77
N ALA A 52 20.89 2.56 -4.96
CA ALA A 52 22.04 2.52 -4.08
C ALA A 52 21.87 1.55 -2.90
N VAL A 53 20.62 1.27 -2.49
CA VAL A 53 20.30 0.44 -1.30
C VAL A 53 19.74 -0.93 -1.69
N ALA A 54 19.01 -1.03 -2.79
CA ALA A 54 18.53 -2.28 -3.35
C ALA A 54 19.73 -3.03 -3.94
N GLY A 55 20.16 -4.10 -3.26
CA GLY A 55 21.19 -5.02 -3.77
C GLY A 55 20.71 -5.79 -5.02
N ALA A 56 21.30 -6.96 -5.28
CA ALA A 56 21.01 -7.77 -6.47
C ALA A 56 19.57 -8.34 -6.58
N GLN A 57 18.68 -8.07 -5.62
CA GLN A 57 17.31 -8.58 -5.56
C GLN A 57 16.29 -7.43 -5.54
N PRO A 58 15.80 -6.97 -6.71
CA PRO A 58 14.89 -5.82 -6.82
C PRO A 58 13.48 -6.05 -6.25
N ALA A 59 13.14 -7.28 -5.85
CA ALA A 59 11.80 -7.64 -5.37
C ALA A 59 11.58 -7.51 -3.85
N GLN A 60 12.61 -7.17 -3.07
CA GLN A 60 12.50 -6.98 -1.62
C GLN A 60 12.41 -5.49 -1.25
N ALA A 61 11.57 -5.17 -0.27
CA ALA A 61 11.46 -3.81 0.27
C ALA A 61 12.83 -3.37 0.83
N PRO A 62 13.31 -2.15 0.51
CA PRO A 62 14.57 -1.68 1.07
C PRO A 62 14.44 -1.49 2.58
N GLU A 63 15.52 -1.75 3.32
CA GLU A 63 15.57 -1.42 4.74
C GLU A 63 15.31 0.09 4.93
N PRO A 64 14.34 0.50 5.79
CA PRO A 64 13.92 1.90 5.90
C PRO A 64 15.05 2.85 6.27
N GLY A 65 15.90 2.49 7.24
CA GLY A 65 16.97 3.35 7.75
C GLY A 65 18.00 3.74 6.68
N PRO A 66 18.68 2.77 6.04
CA PRO A 66 19.63 3.02 4.96
C PRO A 66 19.03 3.79 3.79
N TYR A 67 17.82 3.43 3.35
CA TYR A 67 17.13 4.13 2.27
C TYR A 67 16.85 5.61 2.60
N LEU A 68 16.29 5.88 3.78
CA LEU A 68 15.97 7.24 4.20
C LEU A 68 17.22 8.11 4.35
N ASP A 69 18.32 7.58 4.88
CA ASP A 69 19.58 8.34 5.01
C ASP A 69 20.21 8.65 3.64
N GLU A 70 20.23 7.67 2.73
CA GLU A 70 20.76 7.87 1.36
C GLU A 70 19.91 8.88 0.58
N ARG A 71 18.57 8.75 0.67
CA ARG A 71 17.63 9.71 0.10
C ARG A 71 17.86 11.12 0.64
N ALA A 72 18.01 11.26 1.96
CA ALA A 72 18.23 12.56 2.60
C ALA A 72 19.55 13.20 2.17
N ARG A 73 20.64 12.43 2.06
CA ARG A 73 21.94 12.94 1.57
C ARG A 73 21.82 13.51 0.16
N ARG A 74 21.24 12.74 -0.77
CA ARG A 74 21.05 13.19 -2.17
C ARG A 74 20.19 14.44 -2.25
N LEU A 75 19.14 14.51 -1.44
CA LEU A 75 18.22 15.65 -1.42
C LEU A 75 18.96 16.90 -0.94
N ILE A 76 19.71 16.76 0.16
CA ILE A 76 20.52 17.84 0.71
C ILE A 76 21.62 18.27 -0.26
N ASP A 77 22.22 17.36 -1.05
CA ASP A 77 23.21 17.71 -2.08
C ASP A 77 22.61 18.52 -3.24
N ILE A 78 21.37 18.21 -3.65
CA ILE A 78 20.64 19.04 -4.61
C ILE A 78 20.37 20.42 -4.01
N VAL A 79 19.84 20.48 -2.78
CA VAL A 79 19.56 21.73 -2.07
C VAL A 79 20.84 22.55 -1.89
N ARG A 80 21.99 21.93 -1.58
CA ARG A 80 23.28 22.58 -1.36
C ARG A 80 23.75 23.38 -2.57
N ARG A 81 23.48 22.90 -3.78
CA ARG A 81 23.84 23.58 -5.04
C ARG A 81 23.01 24.84 -5.28
N ARG A 82 21.77 24.90 -4.76
CA ARG A 82 20.84 26.03 -4.93
C ARG A 82 20.80 26.98 -3.75
N ASP A 83 20.96 26.44 -2.55
CA ASP A 83 20.93 27.14 -1.27
C ASP A 83 21.89 26.50 -0.26
N PRO A 84 23.16 26.93 -0.26
CA PRO A 84 24.16 26.40 0.66
C PRO A 84 23.85 26.77 2.12
N ARG A 85 23.10 27.86 2.37
CA ARG A 85 22.72 28.24 3.74
C ARG A 85 21.72 27.25 4.31
N LEU A 86 20.72 26.86 3.51
CA LEU A 86 19.73 25.87 3.94
C LEU A 86 20.35 24.49 4.15
N ALA A 87 21.22 24.05 3.24
CA ALA A 87 21.94 22.78 3.39
C ALA A 87 22.89 22.76 4.60
N SER A 88 23.39 23.92 5.04
CA SER A 88 24.25 24.00 6.23
C SER A 88 23.56 23.57 7.53
N LEU A 89 22.22 23.54 7.56
CA LEU A 89 21.43 23.05 8.70
C LEU A 89 21.67 21.57 9.01
N GLU A 90 22.18 20.80 8.04
CA GLU A 90 22.67 19.43 8.26
C GLU A 90 23.71 19.39 9.39
N HIS A 91 24.52 20.44 9.50
CA HIS A 91 25.58 20.57 10.49
C HIS A 91 25.09 21.37 11.71
N ALA A 92 25.77 21.22 12.84
CA ALA A 92 25.52 22.06 14.01
C ALA A 92 25.90 23.52 13.71
N GLU A 93 25.07 24.46 14.14
CA GLU A 93 25.25 25.87 13.79
C GLU A 93 26.53 26.47 14.41
N PRO A 94 27.26 27.34 13.68
CA PRO A 94 28.52 27.91 14.14
C PRO A 94 28.41 28.69 15.45
N TRP A 95 27.30 29.41 15.65
CA TRP A 95 27.08 30.20 16.87
C TRP A 95 27.05 29.33 18.13
N GLN A 96 26.67 28.05 18.03
CA GLN A 96 26.70 27.14 19.18
C GLN A 96 28.14 26.85 19.64
N ARG A 97 29.09 26.82 18.69
CA ARG A 97 30.52 26.69 19.01
C ARG A 97 31.03 27.99 19.63
N TRP A 98 30.62 29.12 19.05
CA TRP A 98 30.97 30.45 19.59
C TRP A 98 30.45 30.62 21.01
N LEU A 99 29.19 30.30 21.30
CA LEU A 99 28.64 30.37 22.65
C LEU A 99 29.32 29.39 23.61
N GLY A 100 29.70 28.20 23.12
CA GLY A 100 30.38 27.18 23.91
C GLY A 100 31.78 27.55 24.40
N TRP A 101 32.48 28.45 23.70
CA TRP A 101 33.82 28.94 24.07
C TRP A 101 33.80 30.38 24.54
N GLY A 102 33.06 31.23 23.82
CA GLY A 102 32.93 32.66 24.08
C GLY A 102 32.31 32.95 25.44
N LEU A 103 31.25 32.24 25.84
CA LEU A 103 30.63 32.50 27.15
C LEU A 103 31.57 32.13 28.32
N PRO A 104 32.27 30.97 28.32
CA PRO A 104 33.29 30.71 29.33
C PRO A 104 34.47 31.69 29.33
N LEU A 105 34.98 32.09 28.16
CA LEU A 105 36.07 33.06 28.07
C LEU A 105 35.65 34.43 28.59
N LEU A 106 34.43 34.88 28.25
CA LEU A 106 33.85 36.09 28.80
C LEU A 106 33.69 35.98 30.32
N ALA A 107 33.20 34.86 30.83
CA ALA A 107 33.06 34.63 32.27
C ALA A 107 34.43 34.65 33.00
N LEU A 108 35.47 34.06 32.41
CA LEU A 108 36.84 34.12 32.92
C LEU A 108 37.34 35.57 32.99
N ALA A 109 37.18 36.34 31.89
CA ALA A 109 37.61 37.73 31.81
C ALA A 109 36.85 38.62 32.78
N LEU A 110 35.53 38.44 32.90
CA LEU A 110 34.70 39.15 33.86
C LEU A 110 35.08 38.80 35.29
N GLY A 111 35.28 37.52 35.62
CA GLY A 111 35.76 37.10 36.94
C GLY A 111 37.12 37.71 37.30
N ALA A 112 38.04 37.81 36.33
CA ALA A 112 39.34 38.45 36.51
C ALA A 112 39.25 39.99 36.66
N GLY A 113 38.23 40.61 36.08
CA GLY A 113 38.01 42.06 36.10
C GLY A 113 37.15 42.58 37.26
N LEU A 114 36.21 41.77 37.78
CA LEU A 114 35.16 42.21 38.71
C LEU A 114 35.71 42.69 40.06
N GLU A 115 36.75 42.04 40.58
CA GLU A 115 37.35 42.35 41.89
C GLU A 115 38.04 43.73 41.93
N ARG A 116 38.20 44.39 40.77
CA ARG A 116 38.83 45.71 40.68
C ARG A 116 37.88 46.89 40.87
N ILE A 117 36.57 46.64 41.03
CA ILE A 117 35.55 47.70 41.00
C ILE A 117 35.24 48.29 42.38
N ASP A 118 35.46 47.56 43.48
CA ASP A 118 34.99 47.99 44.81
C ASP A 118 36.01 48.84 45.60
N ASN A 119 37.31 48.50 45.60
CA ASN A 119 38.35 49.38 46.17
C ASN A 119 39.79 48.99 45.73
N PRO A 120 40.56 49.83 45.04
CA PRO A 120 41.86 49.47 44.48
C PRO A 120 43.02 49.42 45.50
N ALA A 121 42.75 49.45 46.81
CA ALA A 121 43.78 49.48 47.85
C ALA A 121 43.57 48.47 49.01
N GLN A 122 42.38 47.86 49.15
CA GLN A 122 42.05 46.96 50.26
C GLN A 122 41.16 45.81 49.79
N VAL A 123 41.46 44.58 50.25
CA VAL A 123 40.64 43.39 49.95
C VAL A 123 39.96 42.93 51.24
N ASN A 124 38.63 42.98 51.26
CA ASN A 124 37.84 42.57 52.41
C ASN A 124 37.59 41.05 52.36
N LEU A 125 37.95 40.34 53.44
CA LEU A 125 37.67 38.91 53.61
C LEU A 125 36.16 38.59 53.52
N LEU A 126 35.31 39.53 53.92
CA LEU A 126 33.84 39.41 53.85
C LEU A 126 33.26 40.01 52.57
N SER A 127 33.99 40.01 51.44
CA SER A 127 33.54 40.69 50.22
C SER A 127 32.14 40.21 49.77
N PRO A 128 31.13 41.11 49.74
CA PRO A 128 29.76 40.73 49.38
C PRO A 128 29.64 40.07 47.99
N PRO A 129 30.35 40.52 46.93
CA PRO A 129 30.29 39.88 45.62
C PRO A 129 30.75 38.42 45.64
N LEU A 130 31.82 38.10 46.39
CA LEU A 130 32.35 36.75 46.49
C LEU A 130 31.42 35.85 47.31
N LEU A 131 30.93 36.32 48.45
CA LEU A 131 29.98 35.58 49.27
C LEU A 131 28.67 35.30 48.51
N ALA A 132 28.15 36.28 47.77
CA ALA A 132 26.98 36.10 46.91
C ALA A 132 27.24 35.06 45.81
N PHE A 133 28.43 35.06 45.21
CA PHE A 133 28.82 34.06 44.21
C PHE A 133 28.91 32.64 44.80
N LEU A 134 29.53 32.47 45.97
CA LEU A 134 29.64 31.18 46.66
C LEU A 134 28.25 30.68 47.07
N PHE A 135 27.42 31.55 47.64
CA PHE A 135 26.06 31.24 48.03
C PHE A 135 25.20 30.80 46.83
N TRP A 136 25.29 31.51 45.70
CA TRP A 136 24.61 31.13 44.47
C TRP A 136 25.03 29.73 43.98
N ASN A 137 26.31 29.39 44.08
CA ASN A 137 26.77 28.05 43.73
C ASN A 137 26.15 26.98 44.63
N LEU A 138 26.13 27.21 45.95
CA LEU A 138 25.52 26.30 46.91
C LEU A 138 24.01 26.11 46.65
N LEU A 139 23.29 27.20 46.33
CA LEU A 139 21.88 27.15 45.96
C LEU A 139 21.63 26.31 44.69
N ILE A 140 22.49 26.44 43.67
CA ILE A 140 22.40 25.60 42.47
C ILE A 140 22.63 24.12 42.79
N TYR A 141 23.60 23.78 43.66
CA TYR A 141 23.84 22.40 44.07
C TYR A 141 22.65 21.81 44.84
N LEU A 142 22.08 22.59 45.76
CA LEU A 142 20.87 22.22 46.47
C LEU A 142 19.70 21.99 45.49
N GLY A 143 19.50 22.90 44.53
CA GLY A 143 18.48 22.75 43.49
C GLY A 143 18.66 21.51 42.62
N LEU A 144 19.90 21.16 42.26
CA LEU A 144 20.22 19.94 41.51
C LEU A 144 19.95 18.67 42.33
N LEU A 145 20.25 18.69 43.63
CA LEU A 145 20.02 17.58 44.56
C LEU A 145 18.53 17.35 44.83
N LEU A 146 17.73 18.42 44.91
CA LEU A 146 16.28 18.37 45.14
C LEU A 146 15.45 18.15 43.87
N ARG A 147 16.03 18.33 42.67
CA ARG A 147 15.36 18.14 41.37
C ARG A 147 14.54 16.85 41.23
N PRO A 148 15.01 15.65 41.61
CA PRO A 148 14.21 14.42 41.48
C PRO A 148 12.94 14.41 42.33
N LEU A 149 12.92 15.13 43.47
CA LEU A 149 11.75 15.24 44.35
C LEU A 149 10.66 16.14 43.73
N TRP A 150 11.08 17.18 43.01
CA TRP A 150 10.17 18.11 42.34
C TRP A 150 9.62 17.56 41.01
N ASN A 151 10.43 16.81 40.27
CA ASN A 151 10.06 16.26 38.96
C ASN A 151 9.01 15.14 39.02
N ARG A 152 8.77 14.50 40.18
CA ARG A 152 7.67 13.54 40.36
C ARG A 152 6.29 14.20 40.33
N ARG A 153 6.17 15.48 40.70
CA ARG A 153 4.90 16.23 40.72
C ARG A 153 4.56 16.94 39.40
N ARG A 154 5.51 17.09 38.48
CA ARG A 154 5.34 17.81 37.20
C ARG A 154 5.61 16.94 35.97
N ARG A 155 5.00 15.77 35.91
CA ARG A 155 5.04 14.90 34.71
C ARG A 155 4.12 15.37 33.57
N SER A 156 3.42 16.50 33.71
CA SER A 156 2.40 16.98 32.77
C SER A 156 2.59 18.44 32.35
N SER A 157 3.81 18.88 32.06
CA SER A 157 4.01 20.16 31.38
C SER A 157 4.86 19.95 30.14
N GLY A 158 4.25 20.14 28.97
CA GLY A 158 4.87 20.06 27.66
C GLY A 158 6.03 21.05 27.47
N PRO A 159 6.64 21.07 26.27
CA PRO A 159 7.89 21.80 26.03
C PRO A 159 7.72 23.30 26.34
N GLY A 160 8.60 23.78 27.22
CA GLY A 160 8.47 25.05 27.94
C GLY A 160 8.39 26.31 27.08
N GLY A 161 7.78 27.35 27.67
CA GLY A 161 7.46 28.64 27.08
C GLY A 161 8.59 29.39 26.37
N LEU A 162 9.86 29.04 26.58
CA LEU A 162 10.99 29.57 25.80
C LEU A 162 10.94 29.18 24.31
N ALA A 163 10.44 27.99 23.98
CA ALA A 163 10.25 27.56 22.59
C ALA A 163 9.01 28.17 21.93
N ALA A 164 8.02 28.60 22.72
CA ALA A 164 6.89 29.40 22.26
C ALA A 164 7.31 30.86 22.03
N LEU A 165 8.07 31.42 22.98
CA LEU A 165 8.57 32.80 22.94
C LEU A 165 9.62 33.02 21.83
N LEU A 166 10.46 32.01 21.54
CA LEU A 166 11.36 32.05 20.37
C LEU A 166 10.60 31.96 19.04
N ARG A 167 9.47 31.23 18.98
CA ARG A 167 8.59 31.19 17.80
C ARG A 167 7.93 32.54 17.56
N GLU A 168 7.56 33.23 18.63
CA GLU A 168 6.91 34.53 18.59
C GLU A 168 7.90 35.68 18.28
N LEU A 169 9.15 35.57 18.73
CA LEU A 169 10.21 36.53 18.38
C LEU A 169 10.79 36.35 16.97
N LEU A 170 10.81 35.11 16.45
CA LEU A 170 11.34 34.82 15.10
C LEU A 170 10.26 34.85 14.02
N GLY A 171 8.99 34.65 14.39
CA GLY A 171 7.87 34.73 13.47
C GLY A 171 7.16 36.05 13.63
N HIS A 172 7.49 37.04 12.79
CA HIS A 172 6.56 38.00 12.15
C HIS A 172 7.35 39.12 11.46
N ARG A 173 7.68 38.92 10.17
CA ARG A 173 7.86 40.00 9.19
C ARG A 173 7.38 39.50 7.81
N SER A 174 6.47 40.27 7.20
CA SER A 174 5.90 39.99 5.89
C SER A 174 6.96 40.13 4.80
N GLU A 175 7.44 39.00 4.27
CA GLU A 175 8.47 38.97 3.22
C GLU A 175 8.01 38.24 1.94
N PRO A 176 8.64 38.53 0.78
CA PRO A 176 8.26 37.98 -0.53
C PRO A 176 8.27 36.45 -0.57
N ARG A 177 7.40 35.84 -1.41
CA ARG A 177 7.13 34.38 -1.50
C ARG A 177 8.39 33.51 -1.48
N GLY A 178 9.47 33.92 -2.16
CA GLY A 178 10.72 33.15 -2.20
C GLY A 178 11.54 33.16 -0.89
N ARG A 179 11.29 34.11 0.01
CA ARG A 179 11.91 34.16 1.34
C ARG A 179 11.08 33.37 2.37
N ARG A 180 9.79 33.15 2.08
CA ARG A 180 8.88 32.32 2.90
C ARG A 180 9.29 30.86 2.93
N VAL A 181 9.48 30.20 1.77
CA VAL A 181 9.85 28.77 1.75
C VAL A 181 11.13 28.49 2.54
N ARG A 182 12.14 29.38 2.45
CA ARG A 182 13.37 29.29 3.28
C ARG A 182 13.07 29.38 4.76
N ALA A 183 12.29 30.38 5.17
CA ALA A 183 11.89 30.59 6.55
C ALA A 183 11.01 29.45 7.09
N ASP A 184 10.15 28.87 6.24
CA ASP A 184 9.27 27.76 6.57
C ASP A 184 10.08 26.49 6.82
N VAL A 185 11.02 26.15 5.92
CA VAL A 185 11.95 25.02 6.11
C VAL A 185 12.74 25.21 7.40
N PHE A 186 13.32 26.40 7.61
CA PHE A 186 14.09 26.71 8.82
C PHE A 186 13.25 26.51 10.10
N THR A 187 12.03 27.07 10.12
CA THR A 187 11.14 27.02 11.29
C THR A 187 10.69 25.59 11.58
N ARG A 188 10.29 24.83 10.56
CA ARG A 188 9.89 23.42 10.70
C ARG A 188 11.04 22.55 11.16
N PHE A 189 12.22 22.70 10.54
CA PHE A 189 13.42 21.97 10.93
C PHE A 189 13.76 22.18 12.41
N HIS A 190 13.79 23.44 12.88
CA HIS A 190 14.10 23.72 14.27
C HIS A 190 13.02 23.20 15.23
N ALA A 191 11.73 23.31 14.87
CA ALA A 191 10.65 22.76 15.68
C ALA A 191 10.76 21.23 15.83
N GLN A 192 11.00 20.52 14.73
CA GLN A 192 11.21 19.06 14.73
C GLN A 192 12.49 18.66 15.48
N TRP A 193 13.60 19.40 15.27
CA TRP A 193 14.85 19.19 15.99
C TRP A 193 14.68 19.35 17.50
N TRP A 194 14.01 20.40 17.97
CA TRP A 194 13.78 20.61 19.40
C TRP A 194 12.86 19.56 20.02
N ARG A 195 11.87 19.04 19.26
CA ARG A 195 11.01 17.94 19.70
C ARG A 195 11.81 16.66 19.99
N ILE A 196 12.73 16.29 19.10
CA ILE A 196 13.49 15.03 19.17
C ILE A 196 14.78 15.18 20.00
N ALA A 197 15.55 16.25 19.77
CA ALA A 197 16.86 16.48 20.38
C ALA A 197 16.82 17.44 21.59
N GLY A 198 15.64 17.85 22.06
CA GLY A 198 15.49 18.76 23.21
C GLY A 198 16.28 18.35 24.47
N PRO A 199 16.22 17.07 24.91
CA PRO A 199 17.03 16.61 26.03
C PRO A 199 18.55 16.74 25.79
N LEU A 200 19.00 16.45 24.56
CA LEU A 200 20.40 16.58 24.17
C LEU A 200 20.86 18.04 24.23
N GLU A 201 20.05 18.97 23.72
CA GLU A 201 20.35 20.40 23.75
C GLU A 201 20.30 20.97 25.18
N GLY A 202 19.41 20.46 26.04
CA GLY A 202 19.41 20.79 27.47
C GLY A 202 20.73 20.45 28.16
N TRP A 203 21.33 19.30 27.87
CA TRP A 203 22.67 18.94 28.39
C TRP A 203 23.79 19.78 27.80
N ARG A 204 23.64 20.26 26.56
CA ARG A 204 24.60 21.21 25.96
C ARG A 204 24.60 22.53 26.72
N VAL A 205 23.42 23.12 26.95
CA VAL A 205 23.29 24.38 27.70
C VAL A 205 23.81 24.22 29.12
N ALA A 206 23.44 23.13 29.81
CA ALA A 206 23.94 22.85 31.16
C ALA A 206 25.48 22.79 31.20
N ARG A 207 26.11 22.09 30.24
CA ARG A 207 27.57 22.04 30.14
C ARG A 207 28.17 23.44 29.99
N ILE A 208 27.64 24.27 29.09
CA ILE A 208 28.15 25.63 28.87
C ILE A 208 28.07 26.45 30.17
N LEU A 209 26.93 26.43 30.85
CA LEU A 209 26.74 27.16 32.10
C LEU A 209 27.68 26.69 33.22
N HIS A 210 27.93 25.38 33.34
CA HIS A 210 28.89 24.86 34.32
C HIS A 210 30.33 25.27 34.00
N VAL A 211 30.75 25.17 32.74
CA VAL A 211 32.09 25.61 32.32
C VAL A 211 32.25 27.12 32.53
N SER A 212 31.25 27.93 32.18
CA SER A 212 31.30 29.38 32.43
C SER A 212 31.39 29.71 33.92
N SER A 213 30.65 29.01 34.77
CA SER A 213 30.73 29.21 36.23
C SER A 213 32.09 28.81 36.81
N ALA A 214 32.70 27.73 36.31
CA ALA A 214 34.06 27.33 36.70
C ALA A 214 35.09 28.37 36.21
N ALA A 215 34.96 28.81 34.96
CA ALA A 215 35.83 29.81 34.37
C ALA A 215 35.77 31.15 35.12
N TRP A 216 34.57 31.60 35.53
CA TRP A 216 34.43 32.76 36.41
C TRP A 216 35.20 32.60 37.71
N ALA A 217 35.05 31.47 38.41
CA ALA A 217 35.77 31.20 39.66
C ALA A 217 37.29 31.18 39.47
N VAL A 218 37.77 30.61 38.35
CA VAL A 218 39.20 30.66 37.97
C VAL A 218 39.63 32.12 37.72
N GLY A 219 38.79 32.92 37.08
CA GLY A 219 39.04 34.34 36.84
C GLY A 219 39.19 35.12 38.14
N VAL A 220 38.28 34.90 39.09
CA VAL A 220 38.36 35.49 40.44
C VAL A 220 39.60 35.01 41.18
N GLY A 221 39.95 33.73 41.11
CA GLY A 221 41.20 33.23 41.69
C GLY A 221 42.44 33.90 41.07
N LEU A 222 42.44 34.10 39.75
CA LEU A 222 43.51 34.77 39.03
C LEU A 222 43.62 36.25 39.41
N SER A 223 42.50 36.96 39.63
CA SER A 223 42.54 38.35 40.08
C SER A 223 43.13 38.49 41.47
N ILE A 224 42.80 37.58 42.40
CA ILE A 224 43.39 37.53 43.75
C ILE A 224 44.91 37.34 43.67
N VAL A 225 45.37 36.36 42.87
CA VAL A 225 46.81 36.06 42.71
C VAL A 225 47.56 37.22 42.05
N LEU A 226 47.03 37.77 40.95
CA LEU A 226 47.65 38.91 40.26
C LEU A 226 47.66 40.17 41.12
N GLY A 227 46.62 40.39 41.93
CA GLY A 227 46.57 41.44 42.93
C GLY A 227 47.73 41.32 43.92
N GLY A 228 47.93 40.12 44.49
CA GLY A 228 49.01 39.84 45.44
C GLY A 228 50.44 39.89 44.86
N LEU A 229 50.59 39.79 43.54
CA LEU A 229 51.91 39.86 42.86
C LEU A 229 52.30 41.28 42.42
N VAL A 230 51.33 42.13 42.09
CA VAL A 230 51.59 43.42 41.40
C VAL A 230 51.50 44.63 42.34
N ARG A 231 50.74 44.59 43.45
CA ARG A 231 50.69 45.71 44.41
C ARG A 231 50.67 45.25 45.88
N GLU A 232 51.11 46.13 46.76
CA GLU A 232 50.97 45.97 48.22
C GLU A 232 49.55 46.34 48.64
N TYR A 233 48.63 45.38 48.66
CA TYR A 233 47.27 45.59 49.15
C TYR A 233 47.16 45.18 50.62
N ARG A 234 46.46 45.99 51.43
CA ARG A 234 46.13 45.61 52.81
C ARG A 234 44.94 44.65 52.77
N VAL A 235 45.12 43.48 53.36
CA VAL A 235 44.08 42.46 53.46
C VAL A 235 43.54 42.49 54.87
N GLY A 236 42.22 42.45 54.98
CA GLY A 236 41.61 42.46 56.28
C GLY A 236 40.12 42.24 56.23
N TRP A 237 39.48 42.37 57.39
CA TRP A 237 38.04 42.40 57.49
C TRP A 237 37.58 43.65 58.23
N GLU A 238 36.38 44.08 57.88
CA GLU A 238 35.62 45.07 58.62
C GLU A 238 34.15 44.66 58.55
N SER A 239 33.44 44.86 59.66
CA SER A 239 32.01 44.69 59.73
C SER A 239 31.45 45.70 60.72
N THR A 240 30.35 46.36 60.34
CA THR A 240 29.55 47.16 61.27
C THR A 240 28.54 46.30 62.04
N LEU A 241 28.32 45.06 61.60
CA LEU A 241 27.27 44.17 62.09
C LEU A 241 27.80 42.99 62.91
N LEU A 242 29.07 42.59 62.71
CA LEU A 242 29.65 41.38 63.31
C LEU A 242 30.88 41.73 64.15
N ASP A 243 31.01 41.07 65.29
CA ASP A 243 32.19 41.14 66.15
C ASP A 243 33.24 40.07 65.80
N LEU A 244 34.43 40.15 66.41
CA LEU A 244 35.57 39.25 66.12
C LEU A 244 35.22 37.75 66.32
N PRO A 245 34.57 37.33 67.43
CA PRO A 245 34.14 35.94 67.60
C PRO A 245 33.14 35.48 66.52
N GLN A 246 32.19 36.33 66.12
CA GLN A 246 31.21 36.00 65.07
C GLN A 246 31.86 35.86 63.69
N VAL A 247 32.81 36.74 63.35
CA VAL A 247 33.56 36.63 62.09
C VAL A 247 34.43 35.38 62.07
N HIS A 248 35.10 35.06 63.18
CA HIS A 248 35.85 33.81 63.30
C HIS A 248 34.96 32.57 63.13
N ALA A 249 33.77 32.55 63.74
CA ALA A 249 32.82 31.45 63.58
C ALA A 249 32.36 31.31 62.12
N LEU A 250 32.01 32.42 61.46
CA LEU A 250 31.57 32.43 60.06
C LEU A 250 32.67 31.91 59.12
N LEU A 251 33.90 32.42 59.25
CA LEU A 251 35.03 31.99 58.42
C LEU A 251 35.41 30.54 58.71
N SER A 252 35.34 30.09 59.97
CA SER A 252 35.59 28.68 60.32
C SER A 252 34.61 27.74 59.62
N VAL A 253 33.31 28.08 59.56
CA VAL A 253 32.32 27.29 58.82
C VAL A 253 32.56 27.35 57.31
N LEU A 254 32.84 28.55 56.78
CA LEU A 254 33.05 28.74 55.34
C LEU A 254 34.27 27.97 54.81
N PHE A 255 35.38 27.98 55.57
CA PHE A 255 36.64 27.32 55.22
C PHE A 255 36.77 25.90 55.78
N ALA A 256 35.85 25.43 56.62
CA ALA A 256 35.79 24.04 57.09
C ALA A 256 36.03 22.98 55.99
N PRO A 257 35.39 23.04 54.80
CA PRO A 257 35.64 22.05 53.76
C PRO A 257 37.07 22.12 53.21
N VAL A 258 37.69 23.30 53.20
CA VAL A 258 39.06 23.50 52.71
C VAL A 258 40.06 22.91 53.69
N VAL A 259 39.94 23.23 54.97
CA VAL A 259 40.79 22.72 56.06
C VAL A 259 40.64 21.21 56.23
N ALA A 260 39.45 20.67 56.00
CA ALA A 260 39.22 19.23 56.09
C ALA A 260 39.87 18.43 54.95
N VAL A 261 40.11 19.04 53.78
CA VAL A 261 40.56 18.34 52.57
C VAL A 261 42.00 18.69 52.19
N LEU A 262 42.43 19.92 52.44
CA LEU A 262 43.77 20.42 52.11
C LEU A 262 44.60 20.56 53.40
N PRO A 263 45.94 20.41 53.33
CA PRO A 263 46.83 20.63 54.46
C PRO A 263 47.01 22.14 54.73
N LEU A 264 45.91 22.81 55.05
CA LEU A 264 45.84 24.24 55.35
C LEU A 264 45.19 24.41 56.73
N GLU A 265 45.76 25.28 57.55
CA GLU A 265 45.18 25.65 58.84
C GLU A 265 44.06 26.69 58.66
N GLY A 266 43.09 26.70 59.57
CA GLY A 266 42.04 27.72 59.60
C GLY A 266 42.51 28.99 60.31
N PHE A 267 41.76 30.08 60.14
CA PHE A 267 42.07 31.34 60.81
C PHE A 267 41.96 31.23 62.33
N THR A 268 42.98 31.67 63.07
CA THR A 268 42.92 31.81 64.53
C THR A 268 42.30 33.16 64.94
N LEU A 269 41.79 33.27 66.18
CA LEU A 269 41.26 34.54 66.71
C LEU A 269 42.33 35.65 66.73
N ALA A 270 43.56 35.32 67.11
CA ALA A 270 44.68 36.26 67.16
C ALA A 270 45.13 36.73 65.76
N GLU A 271 45.00 35.90 64.74
CA GLU A 271 45.23 36.31 63.35
C GLU A 271 44.13 37.22 62.83
N LEU A 272 42.87 36.90 63.12
CA LEU A 272 41.73 37.72 62.70
C LEU A 272 41.72 39.09 63.38
N GLU A 273 42.15 39.17 64.63
CA GLU A 273 42.33 40.46 65.32
C GLU A 273 43.39 41.33 64.62
N ARG A 274 44.51 40.73 64.19
CA ARG A 274 45.55 41.42 63.42
C ARG A 274 45.09 41.82 62.01
N LEU A 275 44.27 40.98 61.37
CA LEU A 275 43.66 41.23 60.05
C LEU A 275 42.49 42.23 60.12
N HIS A 276 42.05 42.70 61.29
CA HIS A 276 41.01 43.73 61.34
C HIS A 276 41.56 45.05 60.78
N PHE A 277 40.88 45.73 59.84
CA PHE A 277 41.45 46.95 59.21
C PHE A 277 41.79 48.08 60.20
N ARG A 278 41.06 48.17 61.32
CA ARG A 278 41.33 49.06 62.47
C ARG A 278 42.60 48.73 63.28
N SER A 279 43.20 47.55 63.15
CA SER A 279 44.37 47.13 63.95
C SER A 279 45.61 47.98 63.64
N GLY A 280 45.71 48.51 62.42
CA GLY A 280 46.85 49.31 61.96
C GLY A 280 48.13 48.52 61.70
N VAL A 281 48.18 47.22 62.05
CA VAL A 281 49.37 46.35 61.92
C VAL A 281 49.62 46.00 60.45
N ALA A 282 50.89 45.92 60.05
CA ALA A 282 51.30 45.47 58.73
C ALA A 282 51.28 43.92 58.67
N VAL A 283 50.53 43.37 57.71
CA VAL A 283 50.40 41.93 57.49
C VAL A 283 51.63 41.40 56.75
N GLY A 284 52.24 40.33 57.25
CA GLY A 284 53.44 39.73 56.64
C GLY A 284 53.15 38.93 55.35
N GLN A 285 54.17 38.67 54.54
CA GLN A 285 54.04 37.89 53.30
C GLN A 285 53.54 36.45 53.53
N ALA A 286 53.89 35.83 54.66
CA ALA A 286 53.46 34.48 55.01
C ALA A 286 51.95 34.40 55.26
N GLU A 287 51.42 35.34 56.04
CA GLU A 287 49.99 35.49 56.30
C GLU A 287 49.22 35.80 55.01
N ALA A 288 49.80 36.65 54.15
CA ALA A 288 49.24 36.96 52.84
C ALA A 288 49.08 35.71 51.94
N ARG A 289 50.11 34.87 51.87
CA ARG A 289 50.07 33.61 51.10
C ARG A 289 49.07 32.62 51.69
N HIS A 290 48.94 32.58 53.02
CA HIS A 290 48.06 31.65 53.71
C HIS A 290 46.59 31.91 53.39
N TRP A 291 46.09 33.16 53.51
CA TRP A 291 44.69 33.44 53.18
C TRP A 291 44.43 33.28 51.68
N ILE A 292 45.37 33.66 50.79
CA ILE A 292 45.23 33.41 49.34
C ILE A 292 45.06 31.92 49.09
N ALA A 293 45.86 31.06 49.74
CA ALA A 293 45.73 29.62 49.63
C ALA A 293 44.37 29.11 50.12
N LEU A 294 43.84 29.66 51.22
CA LEU A 294 42.50 29.33 51.71
C LEU A 294 41.39 29.71 50.71
N TYR A 295 41.44 30.91 50.12
CA TYR A 295 40.44 31.36 49.14
C TYR A 295 40.52 30.61 47.81
N LEU A 296 41.73 30.34 47.32
CA LEU A 296 41.94 29.49 46.14
C LEU A 296 41.48 28.06 46.41
N GLY A 297 41.74 27.52 47.60
CA GLY A 297 41.24 26.24 48.06
C GLY A 297 39.71 26.20 48.10
N LEU A 298 39.07 27.26 48.62
CA LEU A 298 37.63 27.40 48.70
C LEU A 298 36.98 27.47 47.31
N LEU A 299 37.46 28.35 46.43
CA LEU A 299 36.99 28.45 45.05
C LEU A 299 37.23 27.15 44.29
N GLY A 300 38.40 26.53 44.48
CA GLY A 300 38.79 25.26 43.90
C GLY A 300 37.83 24.13 44.28
N LEU A 301 37.62 23.94 45.59
CA LEU A 301 36.86 22.81 46.14
C LEU A 301 35.35 23.01 46.03
N LEU A 302 34.85 24.21 46.33
CA LEU A 302 33.41 24.48 46.37
C LEU A 302 32.83 24.84 45.00
N VAL A 303 33.62 25.37 44.08
CA VAL A 303 33.12 25.85 42.78
C VAL A 303 33.79 25.15 41.61
N VAL A 304 35.10 25.30 41.41
CA VAL A 304 35.78 24.85 40.19
C VAL A 304 35.68 23.34 40.02
N LEU A 305 36.06 22.56 41.03
CA LEU A 305 36.01 21.09 40.99
C LEU A 305 34.57 20.57 40.74
N PRO A 306 33.56 20.90 41.55
CA PRO A 306 32.20 20.39 41.32
C PRO A 306 31.60 20.87 39.99
N ARG A 307 31.85 22.12 39.57
CA ARG A 307 31.35 22.63 38.28
C ARG A 307 32.02 21.93 37.10
N THR A 308 33.32 21.68 37.15
CA THR A 308 34.02 20.94 36.08
C THR A 308 33.55 19.49 36.01
N LEU A 309 33.35 18.81 37.15
CA LEU A 309 32.77 17.46 37.19
C LEU A 309 31.36 17.43 36.59
N LEU A 310 30.50 18.39 36.95
CA LEU A 310 29.15 18.53 36.36
C LEU A 310 29.19 18.82 34.85
N ALA A 311 30.14 19.64 34.39
CA ALA A 311 30.34 19.90 32.97
C ALA A 311 30.79 18.64 32.20
N LEU A 312 31.68 17.84 32.78
CA LEU A 312 32.12 16.56 32.22
C LEU A 312 30.94 15.57 32.15
N TYR A 313 30.17 15.45 33.23
CA TYR A 313 28.97 14.62 33.26
C TYR A 313 27.94 15.04 32.21
N ALA A 314 27.63 16.33 32.11
CA ALA A 314 26.76 16.87 31.06
C ALA A 314 27.29 16.58 29.65
N GLY A 315 28.61 16.69 29.46
CA GLY A 315 29.29 16.32 28.22
C GLY A 315 29.14 14.84 27.86
N ALA A 316 29.29 13.95 28.84
CA ALA A 316 29.11 12.50 28.68
C ALA A 316 27.65 12.15 28.34
N ARG A 317 26.67 12.72 29.07
CA ARG A 317 25.23 12.55 28.82
C ARG A 317 24.84 13.03 27.42
N ARG A 318 25.34 14.19 26.99
CA ARG A 318 25.13 14.71 25.63
C ARG A 318 25.68 13.77 24.57
N ARG A 319 26.91 13.26 24.73
CA ARG A 319 27.53 12.31 23.80
C ARG A 319 26.78 10.98 23.72
N TRP A 320 26.25 10.51 24.85
CA TRP A 320 25.45 9.29 24.91
C TRP A 320 24.12 9.46 24.15
N LEU A 321 23.35 10.50 24.46
CA LEU A 321 22.07 10.80 23.78
C LEU A 321 22.25 11.08 22.28
N ALA A 322 23.38 11.68 21.88
CA ALA A 322 23.68 11.97 20.47
C ALA A 322 23.82 10.72 19.59
N ARG A 323 23.92 9.52 20.17
CA ARG A 323 24.05 8.25 19.44
C ARG A 323 22.75 7.46 19.35
N SER A 324 21.69 7.90 20.02
CA SER A 324 20.46 7.14 20.20
C SER A 324 19.24 8.06 20.16
N LEU A 325 19.13 8.88 19.12
CA LEU A 325 17.90 9.62 18.85
C LEU A 325 16.90 8.68 18.19
N GLN A 326 15.63 8.80 18.58
CA GLN A 326 14.53 7.98 18.08
C GLN A 326 13.68 8.81 17.14
N ILE A 327 13.41 8.27 15.95
CA ILE A 327 12.49 8.83 14.95
C ILE A 327 11.36 7.82 14.76
N ASP A 328 10.12 8.28 14.84
CA ASP A 328 8.94 7.45 14.63
C ASP A 328 8.61 7.37 13.13
N LEU A 329 8.69 6.17 12.57
CA LEU A 329 8.42 5.89 11.15
C LEU A 329 6.91 5.89 10.84
N ASN A 330 6.05 5.86 11.86
CA ASN A 330 4.61 5.99 11.69
C ASN A 330 4.17 7.44 11.44
N GLU A 331 5.06 8.42 11.52
CA GLU A 331 4.71 9.78 11.14
C GLU A 331 4.30 9.82 9.66
N PRO A 332 3.25 10.59 9.29
CA PRO A 332 2.68 10.57 7.94
C PRO A 332 3.71 10.75 6.82
N TYR A 333 4.71 11.61 7.06
CA TYR A 333 5.80 11.85 6.13
C TYR A 333 6.61 10.58 5.79
N PHE A 334 7.13 9.88 6.81
CA PHE A 334 7.97 8.69 6.59
C PHE A 334 7.16 7.54 5.99
N THR A 335 5.91 7.37 6.42
CA THR A 335 4.99 6.39 5.83
C THR A 335 4.77 6.66 4.34
N GLN A 336 4.56 7.91 3.94
CA GLN A 336 4.39 8.28 2.51
C GLN A 336 5.67 8.08 1.69
N VAL A 337 6.83 8.44 2.24
CA VAL A 337 8.12 8.30 1.53
C VAL A 337 8.50 6.82 1.34
N LEU A 338 8.32 6.00 2.38
CA LEU A 338 8.62 4.56 2.31
C LEU A 338 7.67 3.82 1.37
N ALA A 339 6.39 4.17 1.35
CA ALA A 339 5.43 3.47 0.52
C ALA A 339 5.59 3.71 -1.00
N ARG A 340 6.38 4.70 -1.42
CA ARG A 340 6.77 4.87 -2.83
C ARG A 340 7.74 3.82 -3.32
N VAL A 341 8.58 3.29 -2.42
CA VAL A 341 9.67 2.37 -2.74
C VAL A 341 9.45 0.96 -2.19
N SER A 342 8.63 0.80 -1.17
CA SER A 342 8.22 -0.51 -0.69
C SER A 342 7.11 -1.08 -1.59
N PRO A 343 7.18 -2.37 -1.96
CA PRO A 343 6.10 -3.04 -2.68
C PRO A 343 4.79 -2.93 -1.90
N ALA A 344 3.73 -2.49 -2.56
CA ALA A 344 2.42 -2.42 -1.94
C ALA A 344 1.84 -3.84 -1.85
N ARG A 345 1.46 -4.23 -0.64
CA ARG A 345 0.66 -5.43 -0.41
C ARG A 345 -0.78 -4.99 -0.15
N VAL A 346 -1.65 -5.21 -1.12
CA VAL A 346 -3.08 -4.92 -1.02
C VAL A 346 -3.79 -6.24 -0.74
N ALA A 347 -4.54 -6.33 0.36
CA ALA A 347 -5.33 -7.52 0.65
C ALA A 347 -6.83 -7.22 0.72
N ILE A 348 -7.60 -7.85 -0.15
CA ILE A 348 -9.05 -7.72 -0.25
C ILE A 348 -9.68 -8.99 0.28
N VAL A 349 -10.56 -8.84 1.26
CA VAL A 349 -11.41 -9.94 1.72
C VAL A 349 -12.74 -9.82 1.00
N TRP A 350 -13.19 -10.89 0.34
CA TRP A 350 -14.46 -10.87 -0.37
C TRP A 350 -15.42 -11.93 0.15
N ALA A 351 -16.72 -11.62 0.11
CA ALA A 351 -17.77 -12.51 0.59
C ALA A 351 -18.98 -12.45 -0.35
N ALA A 352 -19.66 -13.58 -0.52
CA ALA A 352 -20.94 -13.67 -1.20
C ALA A 352 -21.81 -14.73 -0.53
N ALA A 353 -23.04 -14.36 -0.19
CA ALA A 353 -23.98 -15.26 0.48
C ALA A 353 -24.50 -16.33 -0.49
N GLU A 354 -24.94 -15.93 -1.69
CA GLU A 354 -25.51 -16.84 -2.68
C GLU A 354 -24.45 -17.61 -3.51
N PRO A 355 -24.66 -18.92 -3.80
CA PRO A 355 -23.79 -19.72 -4.66
C PRO A 355 -23.47 -19.13 -6.05
N PRO A 356 -24.44 -18.66 -6.86
CA PRO A 356 -24.14 -18.12 -8.19
C PRO A 356 -23.25 -16.87 -8.14
N LEU A 357 -23.48 -16.01 -7.13
CA LEU A 357 -22.73 -14.78 -6.93
C LEU A 357 -21.30 -15.06 -6.43
N ARG A 358 -21.16 -16.04 -5.53
CA ARG A 358 -19.86 -16.53 -5.07
C ARG A 358 -19.02 -17.08 -6.22
N GLU A 359 -19.61 -17.87 -7.10
CA GLU A 359 -18.90 -18.40 -8.27
C GLU A 359 -18.53 -17.32 -9.28
N ARG A 360 -19.36 -16.29 -9.43
CA ARG A 360 -19.03 -15.11 -10.23
C ARG A 360 -17.80 -14.36 -9.67
N LEU A 361 -17.71 -14.16 -8.36
CA LEU A 361 -16.53 -13.53 -7.74
C LEU A 361 -15.28 -14.39 -7.84
N ARG A 362 -15.39 -15.72 -7.64
CA ARG A 362 -14.26 -16.64 -7.83
C ARG A 362 -13.69 -16.55 -9.25
N ARG A 363 -14.58 -16.54 -10.25
CA ARG A 363 -14.19 -16.38 -11.66
C ARG A 363 -13.49 -15.07 -11.93
N LEU A 364 -13.99 -13.94 -11.42
CA LEU A 364 -13.28 -12.66 -11.56
C LEU A 364 -11.85 -12.77 -11.01
N TRP A 365 -11.68 -13.31 -9.80
CA TRP A 365 -10.36 -13.39 -9.20
C TRP A 365 -9.46 -14.39 -9.92
N ALA A 366 -10.00 -15.50 -10.41
CA ALA A 366 -9.28 -16.45 -11.26
C ALA A 366 -8.80 -15.77 -12.55
N GLU A 367 -9.69 -15.05 -13.25
CA GLU A 367 -9.34 -14.33 -14.46
C GLU A 367 -8.33 -13.19 -14.22
N ALA A 368 -8.40 -12.51 -13.08
CA ALA A 368 -7.43 -11.47 -12.74
C ALA A 368 -6.04 -12.05 -12.37
N SER A 369 -6.02 -13.22 -11.73
CA SER A 369 -4.81 -13.87 -11.20
C SER A 369 -4.06 -14.74 -12.21
N LEU A 370 -4.78 -15.49 -13.06
CA LEU A 370 -4.21 -16.48 -13.97
C LEU A 370 -3.43 -15.83 -15.10
N SER A 371 -2.14 -16.16 -15.20
CA SER A 371 -1.41 -16.02 -16.46
C SER A 371 -1.89 -17.11 -17.43
N PRO A 372 -2.09 -16.81 -18.71
CA PRO A 372 -2.62 -17.78 -19.67
C PRO A 372 -1.81 -19.09 -19.69
N GLY A 373 -2.45 -20.23 -19.40
CA GLY A 373 -1.83 -21.57 -19.44
C GLY A 373 -1.31 -22.15 -18.11
N ALA A 374 -1.51 -21.48 -16.96
CA ALA A 374 -1.14 -22.03 -15.66
C ALA A 374 -2.14 -23.12 -15.18
N PRO A 375 -1.67 -24.21 -14.53
CA PRO A 375 -2.54 -25.22 -13.95
C PRO A 375 -3.40 -24.63 -12.83
N GLU A 376 -4.59 -25.21 -12.67
CA GLU A 376 -5.73 -24.82 -11.82
C GLU A 376 -5.42 -24.91 -10.31
N ALA A 377 -4.40 -24.17 -9.86
CA ALA A 377 -4.05 -24.02 -8.46
C ALA A 377 -4.58 -22.68 -7.93
N ALA A 378 -5.18 -22.73 -6.75
CA ALA A 378 -5.81 -21.66 -5.99
C ALA A 378 -5.26 -20.24 -6.28
N ALA A 379 -6.18 -19.30 -6.49
CA ALA A 379 -5.99 -17.85 -6.66
C ALA A 379 -4.56 -17.36 -6.34
N ALA A 380 -3.73 -17.27 -7.37
CA ALA A 380 -2.39 -16.73 -7.22
C ALA A 380 -2.47 -15.20 -7.01
N PRO A 381 -1.61 -14.59 -6.18
CA PRO A 381 -1.58 -13.13 -6.05
C PRO A 381 -1.26 -12.47 -7.39
N ILE A 382 -1.91 -11.34 -7.70
CA ILE A 382 -1.44 -10.48 -8.80
C ILE A 382 -0.14 -9.84 -8.33
N ARG A 383 0.93 -10.05 -9.08
CA ARG A 383 2.26 -9.51 -8.79
C ARG A 383 2.68 -8.53 -9.88
N THR A 384 3.31 -7.43 -9.50
CA THR A 384 4.00 -6.53 -10.42
C THR A 384 5.50 -6.83 -10.46
N ASP A 385 6.20 -6.31 -11.47
CA ASP A 385 7.67 -6.40 -11.55
C ASP A 385 8.39 -5.68 -10.39
N ARG A 386 7.68 -4.76 -9.70
CA ARG A 386 8.16 -4.10 -8.49
C ARG A 386 7.91 -4.89 -7.21
N GLY A 387 7.33 -6.09 -7.32
CA GLY A 387 6.97 -6.93 -6.18
C GLY A 387 5.71 -6.48 -5.45
N ASP A 388 4.91 -5.55 -5.99
CA ASP A 388 3.58 -5.26 -5.43
C ASP A 388 2.72 -6.54 -5.51
N GLU A 389 1.90 -6.80 -4.50
CA GLU A 389 1.06 -7.99 -4.43
C GLU A 389 -0.40 -7.61 -4.12
N LEU A 390 -1.34 -8.09 -4.95
CA LEU A 390 -2.76 -8.10 -4.64
C LEU A 390 -3.16 -9.50 -4.18
N LEU A 391 -3.61 -9.61 -2.93
CA LEU A 391 -4.14 -10.82 -2.33
C LEU A 391 -5.66 -10.70 -2.25
N ALA A 392 -6.39 -11.65 -2.80
CA ALA A 392 -7.84 -11.74 -2.68
C ALA A 392 -8.22 -13.02 -1.93
N GLY A 393 -8.86 -12.88 -0.77
CA GLY A 393 -9.26 -14.01 0.07
C GLY A 393 -10.76 -14.13 0.19
N GLU A 394 -11.28 -15.32 -0.10
CA GLU A 394 -12.68 -15.64 0.16
C GLU A 394 -12.94 -15.75 1.66
N PHE A 395 -14.05 -15.14 2.11
CA PHE A 395 -14.63 -15.35 3.41
C PHE A 395 -15.82 -16.30 3.31
N VAL A 396 -15.66 -17.51 3.86
CA VAL A 396 -16.73 -18.49 4.00
C VAL A 396 -17.20 -18.50 5.45
N PRO A 397 -18.46 -18.14 5.74
CA PRO A 397 -19.01 -18.26 7.10
C PRO A 397 -19.02 -19.73 7.53
N ALA A 398 -18.65 -19.99 8.79
CA ALA A 398 -18.36 -21.33 9.32
C ALA A 398 -19.57 -22.31 9.38
N LEU A 399 -20.73 -21.93 8.85
CA LEU A 399 -21.95 -22.74 8.85
C LEU A 399 -21.94 -23.85 7.77
N ASP A 400 -21.08 -23.75 6.74
CA ASP A 400 -21.11 -24.65 5.56
C ASP A 400 -19.85 -25.51 5.36
N ALA A 401 -18.95 -25.63 6.35
CA ALA A 401 -17.86 -26.59 6.22
C ALA A 401 -18.43 -28.02 6.38
N PRO A 402 -18.40 -28.90 5.35
CA PRO A 402 -18.74 -30.30 5.58
C PRO A 402 -17.71 -30.84 6.57
N ALA A 403 -18.19 -31.21 7.75
CA ALA A 403 -17.41 -31.97 8.71
C ALA A 403 -17.16 -33.37 8.14
N SER A 404 -16.23 -33.50 7.20
CA SER A 404 -15.80 -34.79 6.67
C SER A 404 -14.33 -34.74 6.31
N GLU A 405 -13.62 -35.75 6.83
CA GLU A 405 -12.27 -36.24 6.45
C GLU A 405 -11.02 -35.76 7.20
N ALA A 406 -11.08 -34.83 8.16
CA ALA A 406 -9.87 -34.47 8.95
C ALA A 406 -9.68 -35.26 10.27
N VAL A 407 -10.52 -36.26 10.58
CA VAL A 407 -10.39 -37.08 11.80
C VAL A 407 -10.36 -38.57 11.46
N LYS A 408 -9.32 -38.99 10.74
CA LYS A 408 -8.83 -40.37 10.76
C LYS A 408 -7.31 -40.34 10.74
N GLU A 409 -6.72 -40.21 11.93
CA GLU A 409 -5.45 -40.82 12.36
C GLU A 409 -4.87 -40.01 13.52
N ALA A 410 -5.30 -40.35 14.73
CA ALA A 410 -4.49 -40.17 15.92
C ALA A 410 -4.59 -41.46 16.77
N PRO A 411 -3.47 -41.97 17.30
CA PRO A 411 -3.38 -43.33 17.80
C PRO A 411 -4.12 -43.48 19.14
N ARG A 412 -4.80 -44.62 19.28
CA ARG A 412 -5.46 -45.08 20.51
C ARG A 412 -4.42 -45.22 21.62
N ILE A 413 -4.60 -44.49 22.72
CA ILE A 413 -3.96 -44.81 24.00
C ILE A 413 -4.90 -45.74 24.76
N ALA A 414 -4.33 -46.86 25.18
CA ALA A 414 -4.95 -48.02 25.77
C ALA A 414 -5.67 -47.74 27.09
N GLU A 415 -6.77 -48.45 27.28
CA GLU A 415 -7.51 -48.61 28.53
C GLU A 415 -6.69 -49.35 29.59
N ALA A 416 -6.89 -48.99 30.86
CA ALA A 416 -6.84 -49.92 31.98
C ALA A 416 -7.73 -49.41 33.14
N PRO A 417 -8.31 -50.32 33.95
CA PRO A 417 -9.69 -50.17 34.43
C PRO A 417 -9.83 -50.19 35.97
N SER A 418 -11.09 -50.26 36.41
CA SER A 418 -11.58 -50.65 37.75
C SER A 418 -11.74 -49.48 38.76
N SER A 419 -12.77 -49.40 39.61
CA SER A 419 -13.69 -50.43 40.11
C SER A 419 -14.93 -49.80 40.80
N THR A 420 -16.10 -50.40 40.58
CA THR A 420 -17.21 -50.69 41.53
C THR A 420 -17.62 -49.71 42.65
N GLY A 421 -18.94 -49.49 42.77
CA GLY A 421 -19.58 -49.16 44.06
C GLY A 421 -21.02 -48.66 43.93
N ALA A 422 -21.98 -49.43 44.43
CA ALA A 422 -23.42 -49.24 44.28
C ALA A 422 -24.08 -48.34 45.35
N ALA A 423 -25.35 -48.02 45.08
CA ALA A 423 -26.48 -47.79 46.01
C ALA A 423 -26.86 -46.35 46.45
N SER A 424 -28.06 -45.96 45.99
CA SER A 424 -29.26 -45.57 46.76
C SER A 424 -29.27 -44.32 47.67
N ALA A 425 -30.31 -43.50 47.42
CA ALA A 425 -31.23 -42.86 48.38
C ALA A 425 -31.27 -41.32 48.44
N ALA A 426 -32.43 -40.82 48.01
CA ALA A 426 -33.27 -39.81 48.65
C ALA A 426 -32.72 -38.42 49.02
N ALA A 427 -33.26 -37.44 48.28
CA ALA A 427 -33.86 -36.19 48.75
C ALA A 427 -33.07 -35.32 49.75
N THR A 428 -32.50 -34.20 49.27
CA THR A 428 -32.75 -32.86 49.84
C THR A 428 -32.18 -31.74 48.95
N VAL A 429 -32.95 -30.65 48.92
CA VAL A 429 -32.73 -29.30 48.34
C VAL A 429 -31.25 -28.83 48.30
N PRO A 430 -30.78 -28.12 47.26
CA PRO A 430 -29.58 -27.31 47.39
C PRO A 430 -29.90 -25.80 47.42
N ALA A 431 -29.54 -25.20 48.55
CA ALA A 431 -29.18 -23.80 48.65
C ALA A 431 -27.92 -23.50 47.82
N ALA A 432 -27.84 -22.24 47.40
CA ALA A 432 -26.80 -21.55 46.64
C ALA A 432 -25.38 -22.15 46.55
N ALA A 433 -24.81 -21.98 45.35
CA ALA A 433 -23.41 -21.64 45.10
C ALA A 433 -22.32 -22.57 45.69
N ARG A 434 -21.73 -23.40 44.82
CA ARG A 434 -20.28 -23.70 44.74
C ARG A 434 -20.04 -24.77 43.67
N SER A 435 -19.80 -24.35 42.43
CA SER A 435 -18.87 -25.08 41.57
C SER A 435 -18.11 -24.06 40.71
N PRO A 436 -16.79 -23.93 40.87
CA PRO A 436 -15.96 -23.06 40.03
C PRO A 436 -16.07 -23.44 38.54
N ALA A 437 -16.43 -24.69 38.26
CA ALA A 437 -16.50 -25.27 36.92
C ALA A 437 -17.61 -24.67 36.02
N ARG A 438 -18.77 -24.28 36.57
CA ARG A 438 -19.84 -23.68 35.74
C ARG A 438 -19.60 -22.19 35.43
N TRP A 439 -18.91 -21.48 36.33
CA TRP A 439 -18.48 -20.10 36.10
C TRP A 439 -17.29 -20.06 35.12
N LEU A 440 -16.37 -21.03 35.22
CA LEU A 440 -15.30 -21.25 34.24
C LEU A 440 -15.82 -21.69 32.87
N ALA A 441 -16.84 -22.55 32.79
CA ALA A 441 -17.45 -22.92 31.50
C ALA A 441 -18.19 -21.76 30.83
N ARG A 442 -18.84 -20.87 31.61
CA ARG A 442 -19.44 -19.63 31.09
C ARG A 442 -18.41 -18.57 30.70
N LEU A 443 -17.27 -18.49 31.40
CA LEU A 443 -16.14 -17.64 31.01
C LEU A 443 -15.36 -18.20 29.81
N GLN A 444 -15.25 -19.53 29.69
CA GLN A 444 -14.70 -20.18 28.50
C GLN A 444 -15.62 -19.99 27.30
N ALA A 445 -16.95 -20.03 27.45
CA ALA A 445 -17.87 -19.67 26.36
C ALA A 445 -17.81 -18.17 25.98
N TRP A 446 -17.30 -17.30 26.87
CA TRP A 446 -16.98 -15.89 26.57
C TRP A 446 -15.57 -15.71 25.95
N TRP A 447 -14.70 -16.72 26.08
CA TRP A 447 -13.31 -16.71 25.62
C TRP A 447 -13.06 -17.60 24.40
N GLU A 448 -13.96 -18.53 24.09
CA GLU A 448 -13.90 -19.31 22.87
C GLU A 448 -14.24 -18.40 21.69
N PRO A 449 -13.27 -18.10 20.80
CA PRO A 449 -13.58 -17.36 19.60
C PRO A 449 -14.60 -18.19 18.80
N PRO A 450 -15.62 -17.56 18.18
CA PRO A 450 -16.55 -18.28 17.31
C PRO A 450 -15.74 -19.11 16.31
N ALA A 451 -16.19 -20.35 16.09
CA ALA A 451 -15.53 -21.36 15.25
C ALA A 451 -14.77 -20.71 14.10
N ARG A 452 -13.45 -20.92 14.09
CA ARG A 452 -12.48 -20.19 13.25
C ARG A 452 -12.90 -20.25 11.79
N ALA A 453 -13.53 -19.18 11.30
CA ALA A 453 -13.76 -18.98 9.88
C ALA A 453 -12.41 -19.06 9.16
N ALA A 454 -12.30 -19.97 8.20
CA ALA A 454 -11.11 -20.14 7.38
C ALA A 454 -10.97 -18.91 6.47
N LEU A 455 -10.18 -17.94 6.90
CA LEU A 455 -9.74 -16.84 6.06
C LEU A 455 -8.46 -17.27 5.35
N THR A 456 -8.46 -17.23 4.02
CA THR A 456 -7.26 -17.44 3.20
C THR A 456 -6.27 -16.28 3.32
N VAL A 457 -6.72 -15.11 3.77
CA VAL A 457 -5.88 -13.93 4.05
C VAL A 457 -5.75 -13.71 5.56
N PRO A 458 -4.53 -13.56 6.12
CA PRO A 458 -4.35 -13.20 7.51
C PRO A 458 -5.08 -11.90 7.86
N ARG A 459 -5.95 -11.92 8.89
CA ARG A 459 -6.71 -10.75 9.39
C ARG A 459 -5.92 -9.43 9.50
N PRO A 460 -4.65 -9.38 9.97
CA PRO A 460 -3.92 -8.12 10.04
C PRO A 460 -3.57 -7.49 8.68
N LEU A 461 -3.63 -8.27 7.59
CA LEU A 461 -3.29 -7.79 6.24
C LEU A 461 -4.49 -7.26 5.47
N ALA A 462 -5.73 -7.55 5.91
CA ALA A 462 -6.95 -7.12 5.24
C ALA A 462 -7.09 -5.59 5.23
N ASP A 463 -7.15 -5.02 4.03
CA ASP A 463 -7.31 -3.59 3.79
C ASP A 463 -8.77 -3.19 3.58
N LEU A 464 -9.57 -4.05 2.96
CA LEU A 464 -10.93 -3.74 2.51
C LEU A 464 -11.80 -5.00 2.39
N TRP A 465 -13.11 -4.83 2.59
CA TRP A 465 -14.13 -5.84 2.31
C TRP A 465 -14.83 -5.59 0.97
N LEU A 466 -15.01 -6.63 0.17
CA LEU A 466 -15.84 -6.64 -1.03
C LEU A 466 -16.97 -7.65 -0.85
N VAL A 467 -18.19 -7.17 -0.60
CA VAL A 467 -19.32 -8.05 -0.28
C VAL A 467 -20.35 -7.98 -1.40
N ALA A 468 -20.63 -9.10 -2.04
CA ALA A 468 -21.66 -9.19 -3.06
C ALA A 468 -22.95 -9.79 -2.48
N LEU A 469 -24.08 -9.13 -2.72
CA LEU A 469 -25.36 -9.39 -2.08
C LEU A 469 -26.52 -9.29 -3.08
N GLY A 470 -27.51 -10.15 -2.95
CA GLY A 470 -28.80 -10.04 -3.62
C GLY A 470 -29.81 -9.23 -2.81
N THR A 471 -29.81 -9.40 -1.49
CA THR A 471 -30.83 -8.85 -0.58
C THR A 471 -30.23 -8.22 0.69
N SER A 472 -31.02 -7.43 1.42
CA SER A 472 -30.62 -6.86 2.72
C SER A 472 -30.46 -7.92 3.82
N GLN A 473 -31.18 -9.04 3.73
CA GLN A 473 -31.10 -10.15 4.69
C GLN A 473 -29.72 -10.85 4.65
N GLU A 474 -29.10 -10.93 3.47
CA GLU A 474 -27.74 -11.45 3.32
C GLU A 474 -26.71 -10.55 4.02
N LEU A 475 -26.90 -9.23 3.98
CA LEU A 475 -26.03 -8.29 4.68
C LEU A 475 -26.07 -8.53 6.20
N GLU A 476 -27.26 -8.74 6.76
CA GLU A 476 -27.43 -9.01 8.19
C GLU A 476 -26.66 -10.27 8.64
N THR A 477 -26.55 -11.26 7.76
CA THR A 477 -25.82 -12.51 8.03
C THR A 477 -24.30 -12.26 8.14
N ILE A 478 -23.76 -11.34 7.36
CA ILE A 478 -22.31 -11.04 7.30
C ILE A 478 -21.93 -9.90 8.27
N LEU A 479 -22.89 -9.08 8.68
CA LEU A 479 -22.71 -7.91 9.56
C LEU A 479 -21.85 -8.16 10.81
N PRO A 480 -22.02 -9.27 11.58
CA PRO A 480 -21.21 -9.53 12.77
C PRO A 480 -19.72 -9.66 12.44
N HIS A 481 -19.39 -10.16 11.25
CA HIS A 481 -18.02 -10.35 10.79
C HIS A 481 -17.39 -9.02 10.32
N LEU A 482 -18.17 -8.14 9.69
CA LEU A 482 -17.74 -6.79 9.33
C LEU A 482 -17.39 -5.96 10.57
N HIS A 483 -18.19 -6.07 11.64
CA HIS A 483 -17.89 -5.38 12.91
C HIS A 483 -16.64 -5.92 13.61
N ALA A 484 -16.35 -7.21 13.49
CA ALA A 484 -15.15 -7.81 14.06
C ALA A 484 -13.85 -7.33 13.38
N LEU A 485 -13.94 -6.80 12.15
CA LEU A 485 -12.82 -6.29 11.37
C LEU A 485 -13.20 -4.97 10.70
N PRO A 486 -13.14 -3.82 11.42
CA PRO A 486 -13.62 -2.53 10.94
C PRO A 486 -12.69 -1.99 9.84
N ARG A 487 -12.97 -2.39 8.61
CA ARG A 487 -12.34 -1.93 7.36
C ARG A 487 -13.41 -1.34 6.44
N PRO A 488 -13.03 -0.50 5.47
CA PRO A 488 -13.97 -0.02 4.46
C PRO A 488 -14.65 -1.18 3.75
N VAL A 489 -15.93 -1.03 3.43
CA VAL A 489 -16.74 -2.07 2.79
C VAL A 489 -17.25 -1.57 1.44
N ILE A 490 -17.04 -2.33 0.38
CA ILE A 490 -17.68 -2.11 -0.92
C ILE A 490 -18.78 -3.16 -1.08
N LEU A 491 -20.02 -2.71 -1.20
CA LEU A 491 -21.20 -3.55 -1.39
C LEU A 491 -21.52 -3.64 -2.89
N LEU A 492 -21.47 -4.84 -3.44
CA LEU A 492 -21.83 -5.13 -4.83
C LEU A 492 -23.26 -5.68 -4.89
N LEU A 493 -24.18 -4.89 -5.46
CA LEU A 493 -25.62 -5.20 -5.49
C LEU A 493 -26.00 -5.93 -6.78
N ALA A 494 -26.48 -7.17 -6.65
CA ALA A 494 -26.95 -7.95 -7.81
C ALA A 494 -28.22 -7.34 -8.42
N ASP A 495 -29.18 -6.93 -7.59
CA ASP A 495 -30.44 -6.31 -7.99
C ASP A 495 -30.47 -4.82 -7.57
N PRO A 496 -30.53 -3.86 -8.52
CA PRO A 496 -30.62 -2.45 -8.19
C PRO A 496 -31.91 -2.08 -7.43
N ALA A 497 -32.99 -2.86 -7.53
CA ALA A 497 -34.22 -2.60 -6.78
C ALA A 497 -34.02 -2.74 -5.25
N GLN A 498 -33.02 -3.50 -4.82
CA GLN A 498 -32.72 -3.74 -3.41
C GLN A 498 -31.79 -2.68 -2.79
N GLU A 499 -31.25 -1.75 -3.60
CA GLU A 499 -30.25 -0.77 -3.17
C GLU A 499 -30.71 0.04 -1.95
N ALA A 500 -31.92 0.57 -1.97
CA ALA A 500 -32.46 1.37 -0.86
C ALA A 500 -32.56 0.57 0.45
N SER A 501 -32.94 -0.71 0.37
CA SER A 501 -33.04 -1.58 1.55
C SER A 501 -31.66 -1.93 2.10
N VAL A 502 -30.70 -2.30 1.24
CA VAL A 502 -29.34 -2.65 1.66
C VAL A 502 -28.62 -1.44 2.26
N CYS A 503 -28.72 -0.26 1.64
CA CYS A 503 -28.16 0.98 2.17
C CYS A 503 -28.74 1.33 3.54
N ALA A 504 -30.07 1.22 3.72
CA ALA A 504 -30.71 1.48 5.00
C ALA A 504 -30.23 0.52 6.11
N THR A 505 -30.05 -0.77 5.81
CA THR A 505 -29.49 -1.76 6.75
C THR A 505 -28.03 -1.41 7.10
N ALA A 506 -27.21 -1.05 6.12
CA ALA A 506 -25.81 -0.68 6.33
C ALA A 506 -25.65 0.63 7.15
N ASP A 507 -26.51 1.63 6.89
CA ASP A 507 -26.58 2.89 7.65
C ASP A 507 -27.00 2.64 9.11
N THR A 508 -28.02 1.80 9.31
CA THR A 508 -28.48 1.40 10.66
C THR A 508 -27.36 0.71 11.44
N ALA A 509 -26.55 -0.10 10.75
CA ALA A 509 -25.37 -0.75 11.30
C ALA A 509 -24.14 0.17 11.47
N ARG A 510 -24.21 1.43 11.01
CA ARG A 510 -23.09 2.40 11.04
C ARG A 510 -21.81 1.89 10.35
N LEU A 511 -21.95 1.17 9.24
CA LEU A 511 -20.80 0.71 8.47
C LEU A 511 -20.26 1.83 7.56
N PRO A 512 -18.93 1.98 7.42
CA PRO A 512 -18.36 2.81 6.35
C PRO A 512 -18.42 2.03 5.04
N PHE A 513 -19.45 2.28 4.22
CA PHE A 513 -19.69 1.55 2.98
C PHE A 513 -19.77 2.43 1.73
N GLU A 514 -19.53 1.81 0.58
CA GLU A 514 -19.88 2.33 -0.74
C GLU A 514 -20.64 1.25 -1.52
N CYS A 515 -21.80 1.59 -2.06
CA CYS A 515 -22.60 0.69 -2.88
C CYS A 515 -22.27 0.86 -4.36
N LEU A 516 -22.13 -0.27 -5.06
CA LEU A 516 -21.95 -0.34 -6.50
C LEU A 516 -22.90 -1.37 -7.12
N PRO A 517 -23.52 -1.07 -8.26
CA PRO A 517 -24.28 -2.07 -9.00
C PRO A 517 -23.33 -3.15 -9.56
N LEU A 518 -23.61 -4.42 -9.25
CA LEU A 518 -22.82 -5.56 -9.68
C LEU A 518 -22.75 -5.65 -11.21
N HIS A 519 -23.88 -5.53 -11.90
CA HIS A 519 -23.92 -5.65 -13.36
C HIS A 519 -23.06 -4.58 -14.06
N ALA A 520 -23.05 -3.34 -13.57
CA ALA A 520 -22.27 -2.26 -14.17
C ALA A 520 -20.79 -2.26 -13.75
N SER A 521 -20.43 -3.04 -12.72
CA SER A 521 -19.07 -3.10 -12.17
C SER A 521 -18.37 -4.45 -12.42
N MET A 522 -19.12 -5.50 -12.79
CA MET A 522 -18.69 -6.91 -12.83
C MET A 522 -19.40 -7.70 -13.94
N GLY A 523 -20.05 -7.02 -14.88
CA GLY A 523 -20.76 -7.63 -16.02
C GLY A 523 -19.82 -8.34 -16.99
N VAL A 524 -18.74 -7.63 -17.34
CA VAL A 524 -17.67 -8.09 -18.22
C VAL A 524 -16.39 -7.38 -17.77
N TRP A 525 -15.21 -7.93 -18.07
CA TRP A 525 -13.94 -7.34 -17.62
C TRP A 525 -13.74 -5.87 -18.06
N ALA A 526 -14.35 -5.47 -19.18
CA ALA A 526 -14.31 -4.10 -19.68
C ALA A 526 -15.07 -3.10 -18.79
N TRP A 527 -15.95 -3.56 -17.90
CA TRP A 527 -16.78 -2.73 -17.01
C TRP A 527 -16.28 -2.70 -15.57
N GLU A 528 -15.10 -3.27 -15.28
CA GLU A 528 -14.52 -3.35 -13.93
C GLU A 528 -13.82 -2.07 -13.45
N GLU A 529 -13.79 -1.02 -14.28
CA GLU A 529 -13.15 0.25 -13.94
C GLU A 529 -13.76 0.92 -12.68
N PRO A 530 -15.09 1.02 -12.52
CA PRO A 530 -15.70 1.59 -11.32
C PRO A 530 -15.33 0.82 -10.04
N LEU A 531 -15.22 -0.52 -10.13
CA LEU A 531 -14.78 -1.34 -9.01
C LEU A 531 -13.34 -1.01 -8.61
N ARG A 532 -12.41 -0.98 -9.57
CA ARG A 532 -11.01 -0.66 -9.30
C ARG A 532 -10.84 0.74 -8.74
N GLU A 533 -11.60 1.71 -9.24
CA GLU A 533 -11.62 3.09 -8.72
C GLU A 533 -12.18 3.17 -7.29
N ALA A 534 -13.26 2.45 -6.99
CA ALA A 534 -13.80 2.39 -5.64
C ALA A 534 -12.80 1.75 -4.66
N ILE A 535 -12.17 0.62 -5.04
CA ILE A 535 -11.12 0.01 -4.22
C ILE A 535 -9.99 1.02 -4.00
N ALA A 536 -9.51 1.70 -5.05
CA ALA A 536 -8.42 2.68 -4.94
C ALA A 536 -8.76 3.84 -3.97
N ARG A 537 -10.02 4.31 -3.95
CA ARG A 537 -10.48 5.39 -3.06
C ARG A 537 -10.47 5.00 -1.57
N HIS A 538 -10.76 3.74 -1.27
CA HIS A 538 -10.85 3.24 0.12
C HIS A 538 -9.53 2.65 0.65
N LEU A 539 -8.53 2.44 -0.20
CA LEU A 539 -7.22 2.00 0.26
C LEU A 539 -6.46 3.12 1.00
N PRO A 540 -5.61 2.77 1.98
CA PRO A 540 -4.72 3.74 2.61
C PRO A 540 -3.88 4.49 1.57
N GLN A 541 -3.73 5.81 1.73
CA GLN A 541 -3.04 6.69 0.76
C GLN A 541 -1.64 6.18 0.38
N HIS A 542 -0.94 5.54 1.32
CA HIS A 542 0.39 5.00 1.10
C HIS A 542 0.40 3.80 0.12
N LYS A 543 -0.70 3.04 -0.02
CA LYS A 543 -0.83 1.92 -0.97
C LYS A 543 -1.32 2.32 -2.36
N ALA A 544 -1.83 3.55 -2.54
CA ALA A 544 -2.51 3.99 -3.76
C ALA A 544 -1.67 3.82 -5.03
N ALA A 545 -0.39 4.21 -5.00
CA ALA A 545 0.49 4.11 -6.16
C ALA A 545 0.78 2.65 -6.56
N GLY A 546 0.93 1.74 -5.58
CA GLY A 546 1.10 0.32 -5.86
C GLY A 546 -0.20 -0.36 -6.32
N ALA A 547 -1.34 0.03 -5.75
CA ALA A 547 -2.66 -0.40 -6.20
C ALA A 547 -2.91 -0.03 -7.68
N GLN A 548 -2.53 1.19 -8.10
CA GLN A 548 -2.62 1.60 -9.51
C GLN A 548 -1.79 0.70 -10.44
N ARG A 549 -0.57 0.31 -10.04
CA ARG A 549 0.26 -0.62 -10.82
C ARG A 549 -0.34 -2.02 -10.88
N LEU A 550 -0.89 -2.51 -9.76
CA LEU A 550 -1.61 -3.78 -9.68
C LEU A 550 -2.83 -3.77 -10.61
N PHE A 551 -3.62 -2.70 -10.61
CA PHE A 551 -4.78 -2.53 -11.46
C PHE A 551 -4.43 -2.36 -12.94
N ALA A 552 -3.32 -1.71 -13.26
CA ALA A 552 -2.79 -1.68 -14.62
C ALA A 552 -2.40 -3.08 -15.10
N THR A 553 -1.70 -3.85 -14.25
CA THR A 553 -1.31 -5.24 -14.54
C THR A 553 -2.54 -6.14 -14.74
N TRP A 554 -3.55 -5.99 -13.88
CA TRP A 554 -4.84 -6.67 -14.01
C TRP A 554 -5.48 -6.35 -15.38
N ARG A 555 -5.58 -5.07 -15.78
CA ARG A 555 -6.13 -4.68 -17.08
C ARG A 555 -5.33 -5.26 -18.26
N THR A 556 -4.00 -5.21 -18.21
CA THR A 556 -3.14 -5.76 -19.27
C THR A 556 -3.39 -7.26 -19.47
N ARG A 557 -3.55 -8.03 -18.38
CA ARG A 557 -3.85 -9.47 -18.47
C ARG A 557 -5.18 -9.75 -19.17
N HIS A 558 -6.21 -8.92 -18.95
CA HIS A 558 -7.47 -9.06 -19.67
C HIS A 558 -7.34 -8.73 -21.16
N GLU A 559 -6.57 -7.70 -21.52
CA GLU A 559 -6.33 -7.37 -22.92
C GLU A 559 -5.54 -8.48 -23.64
N ASP A 560 -4.53 -9.06 -22.97
CA ASP A 560 -3.79 -10.20 -23.49
C ASP A 560 -4.70 -11.43 -23.69
N ARG A 561 -5.61 -11.69 -22.73
CA ARG A 561 -6.61 -12.77 -22.83
C ARG A 561 -7.60 -12.52 -23.96
N LEU A 562 -8.10 -11.29 -24.14
CA LEU A 562 -8.94 -10.92 -25.28
C LEU A 562 -8.22 -11.23 -26.58
N GLN A 563 -6.96 -10.82 -26.72
CA GLN A 563 -6.20 -11.04 -27.94
C GLN A 563 -6.02 -12.53 -28.25
N GLN A 564 -5.78 -13.35 -27.22
CA GLN A 564 -5.70 -14.80 -27.36
C GLN A 564 -7.05 -15.41 -27.75
N ALA A 565 -8.15 -15.00 -27.11
CA ALA A 565 -9.51 -15.43 -27.44
C ALA A 565 -9.85 -15.12 -28.91
N MET A 566 -9.52 -13.91 -29.37
CA MET A 566 -9.77 -13.49 -30.75
C MET A 566 -8.87 -14.21 -31.76
N THR A 567 -7.67 -14.61 -31.35
CA THR A 567 -6.80 -15.47 -32.17
C THR A 567 -7.40 -16.86 -32.35
N LEU A 568 -7.92 -17.45 -31.27
CA LEU A 568 -8.61 -18.75 -31.30
C LEU A 568 -9.87 -18.71 -32.19
N LEU A 569 -10.65 -17.62 -32.12
CA LEU A 569 -11.87 -17.46 -32.92
C LEU A 569 -11.61 -17.06 -34.38
N ALA A 570 -10.48 -16.40 -34.66
CA ALA A 570 -10.07 -16.07 -36.02
C ALA A 570 -9.67 -17.33 -36.83
N GLU A 571 -9.11 -18.35 -36.18
CA GLU A 571 -8.58 -19.55 -36.85
C GLU A 571 -9.67 -20.29 -37.65
N PRO A 572 -10.85 -20.65 -37.09
CA PRO A 572 -11.94 -21.25 -37.87
C PRO A 572 -12.42 -20.37 -39.04
N LEU A 573 -12.46 -19.05 -38.87
CA LEU A 573 -12.92 -18.12 -39.91
C LEU A 573 -11.91 -18.03 -41.05
N GLN A 574 -10.62 -18.04 -40.75
CA GLN A 574 -9.55 -18.09 -41.75
C GLN A 574 -9.58 -19.40 -42.52
N GLN A 575 -9.70 -20.52 -41.81
CA GLN A 575 -9.86 -21.85 -42.42
C GLN A 575 -11.11 -21.87 -43.32
N ALA A 576 -12.25 -21.38 -42.83
CA ALA A 576 -13.50 -21.31 -43.59
C ALA A 576 -13.40 -20.43 -44.85
N ALA A 577 -12.67 -19.32 -44.77
CA ALA A 577 -12.49 -18.42 -45.90
C ALA A 577 -11.56 -19.00 -46.98
N ALA A 578 -10.57 -19.81 -46.58
CA ALA A 578 -9.59 -20.43 -47.45
C ALA A 578 -9.98 -21.84 -47.95
N ASP A 579 -10.92 -22.53 -47.29
CA ASP A 579 -11.34 -23.89 -47.64
C ASP A 579 -12.15 -23.88 -48.96
N VAL A 580 -11.63 -24.62 -49.95
CA VAL A 580 -12.20 -24.73 -51.29
C VAL A 580 -12.27 -26.21 -51.66
N GLN A 581 -13.45 -26.69 -52.04
CA GLN A 581 -13.63 -28.07 -52.47
C GLN A 581 -13.89 -28.13 -53.98
N THR A 582 -13.00 -28.81 -54.70
CA THR A 582 -13.15 -29.05 -56.14
C THR A 582 -14.12 -30.19 -56.37
N VAL A 583 -15.24 -29.93 -57.03
CA VAL A 583 -16.16 -30.97 -57.50
C VAL A 583 -15.82 -31.28 -58.94
N ALA A 584 -15.35 -32.52 -59.17
CA ALA A 584 -15.07 -33.02 -60.51
C ALA A 584 -16.36 -32.93 -61.35
N SER A 585 -16.35 -32.01 -62.30
CA SER A 585 -17.39 -31.90 -63.31
C SER A 585 -16.81 -32.55 -64.56
N GLY A 586 -17.42 -33.63 -65.04
CA GLY A 586 -17.10 -34.15 -66.37
C GLY A 586 -17.27 -33.05 -67.44
N PRO A 587 -16.62 -33.17 -68.62
CA PRO A 587 -16.62 -32.13 -69.64
C PRO A 587 -18.04 -31.66 -69.95
N LEU A 588 -18.22 -30.35 -70.08
CA LEU A 588 -19.50 -29.67 -70.38
C LEU A 588 -20.04 -30.11 -71.75
N GLY A 589 -20.64 -31.29 -71.83
CA GLY A 589 -21.32 -31.82 -73.01
C GLY A 589 -22.84 -31.75 -72.87
N TRP A 590 -23.54 -31.52 -73.98
CA TRP A 590 -25.01 -31.53 -74.10
C TRP A 590 -25.69 -32.76 -73.46
N ARG A 591 -24.96 -33.87 -73.29
CA ARG A 591 -25.41 -35.08 -72.59
C ARG A 591 -25.89 -34.84 -71.16
N ARG A 592 -25.31 -33.88 -70.44
CA ARG A 592 -25.72 -33.52 -69.07
C ARG A 592 -27.10 -32.85 -68.96
N ILE A 593 -27.64 -32.34 -70.07
CA ILE A 593 -29.00 -31.77 -70.12
C ILE A 593 -30.03 -32.88 -70.37
N VAL A 594 -29.61 -33.97 -71.03
CA VAL A 594 -30.49 -35.04 -71.52
C VAL A 594 -30.52 -36.24 -70.56
N ASP A 595 -29.40 -36.56 -69.90
CA ASP A 595 -29.29 -37.70 -68.99
C ASP A 595 -29.65 -37.31 -67.54
N ALA A 596 -30.60 -38.02 -66.93
CA ALA A 596 -31.03 -37.76 -65.55
C ALA A 596 -29.99 -38.25 -64.53
N GLY A 597 -29.31 -39.36 -64.81
CA GLY A 597 -28.33 -39.96 -63.90
C GLY A 597 -27.06 -39.11 -63.72
N GLU A 598 -26.58 -38.45 -64.78
CA GLU A 598 -25.42 -37.53 -64.70
C GLU A 598 -25.75 -36.22 -63.97
N ARG A 599 -27.03 -35.80 -63.96
CA ARG A 599 -27.50 -34.63 -63.20
C ARG A 599 -27.58 -34.97 -61.71
N GLU A 600 -28.18 -36.09 -61.36
CA GLU A 600 -28.26 -36.59 -59.98
C GLU A 600 -26.86 -36.82 -59.39
N ALA A 601 -25.95 -37.48 -60.12
CA ALA A 601 -24.59 -37.69 -59.66
C ALA A 601 -23.81 -36.37 -59.46
N GLY A 602 -24.05 -35.36 -60.30
CA GLY A 602 -23.45 -34.03 -60.14
C GLY A 602 -24.01 -33.23 -58.95
N VAL A 603 -25.31 -33.41 -58.65
CA VAL A 603 -25.95 -32.84 -57.46
C VAL A 603 -25.42 -33.54 -56.20
N GLN A 604 -25.34 -34.86 -56.20
CA GLN A 604 -24.87 -35.66 -55.07
C GLN A 604 -23.39 -35.40 -54.75
N ALA A 605 -22.51 -35.34 -55.75
CA ALA A 605 -21.09 -35.00 -55.54
C ALA A 605 -20.91 -33.58 -54.96
N ARG A 606 -21.82 -32.66 -55.27
CA ARG A 606 -21.84 -31.30 -54.71
C ARG A 606 -22.36 -31.30 -53.28
N GLU A 607 -23.38 -32.09 -52.98
CA GLU A 607 -23.91 -32.29 -51.63
C GLU A 607 -22.86 -32.93 -50.70
N GLU A 608 -22.12 -33.91 -51.17
CA GLU A 608 -21.02 -34.54 -50.43
C GLU A 608 -19.87 -33.56 -50.16
N ALA A 609 -19.50 -32.74 -51.16
CA ALA A 609 -18.51 -31.69 -50.98
C ALA A 609 -18.97 -30.63 -49.96
N MET A 610 -20.24 -30.25 -50.00
CA MET A 610 -20.85 -29.35 -49.03
C MET A 610 -20.83 -29.94 -47.61
N ALA A 611 -21.26 -31.19 -47.46
CA ALA A 611 -21.28 -31.88 -46.18
C ALA A 611 -19.86 -31.96 -45.58
N GLY A 612 -18.85 -32.23 -46.40
CA GLY A 612 -17.45 -32.24 -45.98
C GLY A 612 -16.95 -30.88 -45.48
N LEU A 613 -17.25 -29.79 -46.19
CA LEU A 613 -16.91 -28.41 -45.81
C LEU A 613 -17.56 -28.03 -44.47
N MET A 614 -18.86 -28.29 -44.31
CA MET A 614 -19.61 -27.98 -43.08
C MET A 614 -19.17 -28.83 -41.89
N GLN A 615 -18.82 -30.10 -42.13
CA GLN A 615 -18.29 -30.98 -41.07
C GLN A 615 -16.93 -30.49 -40.55
N ARG A 616 -16.00 -30.07 -41.43
CA ARG A 616 -14.71 -29.51 -41.02
C ARG A 616 -14.88 -28.21 -40.24
N LEU A 617 -15.76 -27.33 -40.70
CA LEU A 617 -16.08 -26.08 -40.01
C LEU A 617 -16.69 -26.33 -38.63
N ALA A 618 -17.65 -27.25 -38.52
CA ALA A 618 -18.24 -27.60 -37.23
C ALA A 618 -17.18 -28.17 -36.26
N GLN A 619 -16.26 -28.99 -36.75
CA GLN A 619 -15.15 -29.51 -35.95
C GLN A 619 -14.18 -28.41 -35.51
N SER A 620 -13.83 -27.45 -36.38
CA SER A 620 -12.93 -26.34 -36.02
C SER A 620 -13.56 -25.40 -34.99
N GLN A 621 -14.86 -25.10 -35.13
CA GLN A 621 -15.61 -24.30 -34.17
C GLN A 621 -15.73 -24.98 -32.81
N ALA A 622 -16.02 -26.28 -32.78
CA ALA A 622 -16.09 -27.04 -31.53
C ALA A 622 -14.76 -27.04 -30.76
N ARG A 623 -13.64 -27.20 -31.48
CA ARG A 623 -12.28 -27.10 -30.91
C ARG A 623 -12.02 -25.71 -30.34
N SER A 624 -12.34 -24.66 -31.10
CA SER A 624 -12.13 -23.27 -30.69
C SER A 624 -12.96 -22.89 -29.48
N MET A 625 -14.21 -23.38 -29.40
CA MET A 625 -15.08 -23.19 -28.23
C MET A 625 -14.49 -23.88 -26.98
N THR A 626 -13.98 -25.10 -27.11
CA THR A 626 -13.34 -25.82 -26.00
C THR A 626 -12.09 -25.08 -25.51
N GLN A 627 -11.27 -24.57 -26.44
CA GLN A 627 -10.09 -23.77 -26.11
C GLN A 627 -10.46 -22.42 -25.48
N LEU A 628 -11.50 -21.75 -25.98
CA LEU A 628 -11.99 -20.50 -25.44
C LEU A 628 -12.50 -20.66 -24.00
N ARG A 629 -13.30 -21.69 -23.73
CA ARG A 629 -13.76 -22.00 -22.36
C ARG A 629 -12.59 -22.30 -21.43
N ARG A 630 -11.62 -23.10 -21.88
CA ARG A 630 -10.38 -23.38 -21.12
C ARG A 630 -9.58 -22.11 -20.84
N LEU A 631 -9.47 -21.19 -21.80
CA LEU A 631 -8.77 -19.91 -21.63
C LEU A 631 -9.40 -19.03 -20.53
N HIS A 632 -10.71 -19.17 -20.34
CA HIS A 632 -11.49 -18.49 -19.30
C HIS A 632 -11.72 -19.34 -18.03
N GLY A 633 -11.03 -20.47 -17.88
CA GLY A 633 -11.15 -21.34 -16.70
C GLY A 633 -12.54 -21.98 -16.53
N LEU A 634 -13.32 -22.08 -17.61
CA LEU A 634 -14.63 -22.74 -17.60
C LEU A 634 -14.48 -24.22 -17.94
N PRO A 635 -15.30 -25.10 -17.33
CA PRO A 635 -15.31 -26.52 -17.68
C PRO A 635 -15.69 -26.71 -19.15
N PRO A 636 -15.28 -27.81 -19.80
CA PRO A 636 -15.66 -28.10 -21.17
C PRO A 636 -17.19 -28.13 -21.31
N ALA A 637 -17.71 -27.50 -22.36
CA ALA A 637 -19.15 -27.49 -22.61
C ALA A 637 -19.66 -28.92 -22.86
N PRO A 638 -20.85 -29.28 -22.36
CA PRO A 638 -21.56 -30.49 -22.78
C PRO A 638 -21.68 -30.55 -24.31
N ALA A 639 -21.61 -31.76 -24.90
CA ALA A 639 -21.67 -31.93 -26.35
C ALA A 639 -22.95 -31.33 -26.98
N GLN A 640 -24.05 -31.32 -26.23
CA GLN A 640 -25.34 -30.75 -26.64
C GLN A 640 -25.27 -29.21 -26.77
N ASP A 641 -24.52 -28.57 -25.88
CA ASP A 641 -24.33 -27.12 -25.85
C ASP A 641 -23.44 -26.66 -27.00
N ALA A 642 -22.34 -27.38 -27.25
CA ALA A 642 -21.50 -27.14 -28.41
C ALA A 642 -22.27 -27.28 -29.73
N ALA A 643 -23.21 -28.24 -29.79
CA ALA A 643 -24.08 -28.45 -30.95
C ALA A 643 -25.19 -27.39 -31.09
N ALA A 644 -25.49 -26.61 -30.04
CA ALA A 644 -26.50 -25.56 -30.07
C ALA A 644 -26.01 -24.30 -30.83
N TRP A 645 -24.70 -24.08 -30.89
CA TRP A 645 -24.08 -22.97 -31.63
C TRP A 645 -23.86 -23.24 -33.12
N ARG A 646 -24.62 -24.16 -33.73
CA ARG A 646 -24.49 -24.44 -35.17
C ARG A 646 -25.13 -23.34 -36.03
N THR A 647 -24.48 -23.06 -37.16
CA THR A 647 -24.80 -21.95 -38.07
C THR A 647 -26.15 -22.11 -38.79
N ASP A 648 -26.62 -23.34 -38.98
CA ASP A 648 -27.93 -23.68 -39.56
C ASP A 648 -29.11 -23.14 -38.72
N ARG A 649 -28.95 -23.06 -37.41
CA ARG A 649 -29.96 -22.49 -36.49
C ARG A 649 -29.97 -20.97 -36.42
N PHE A 650 -28.92 -20.30 -36.88
CA PHE A 650 -28.76 -18.83 -36.72
C PHE A 650 -29.46 -18.03 -37.84
N VAL A 651 -29.58 -18.58 -39.05
CA VAL A 651 -30.05 -17.83 -40.24
C VAL A 651 -31.57 -17.91 -40.47
N VAL A 652 -32.30 -18.79 -39.76
CA VAL A 652 -33.71 -19.13 -40.07
C VAL A 652 -34.75 -18.12 -39.55
N ARG A 653 -34.37 -16.96 -38.99
CA ARG A 653 -35.37 -15.99 -38.47
C ARG A 653 -35.08 -14.54 -38.85
N GLN A 654 -35.46 -14.18 -40.07
CA GLN A 654 -35.98 -12.85 -40.39
C GLN A 654 -37.34 -13.01 -41.06
N SER A 655 -38.41 -12.73 -40.31
CA SER A 655 -39.75 -12.53 -40.86
C SER A 655 -39.78 -11.17 -41.56
N VAL A 656 -40.05 -11.16 -42.86
CA VAL A 656 -40.24 -9.91 -43.64
C VAL A 656 -41.74 -9.65 -43.77
N ASP A 657 -42.23 -8.61 -43.11
CA ASP A 657 -43.49 -7.95 -43.46
C ASP A 657 -43.18 -6.80 -44.43
N ALA A 658 -43.61 -6.92 -45.69
CA ALA A 658 -43.95 -5.78 -46.56
C ALA A 658 -44.61 -6.26 -47.87
N PRO A 659 -45.82 -5.79 -48.23
CA PRO A 659 -46.51 -6.15 -49.46
C PRO A 659 -46.18 -5.14 -50.57
N GLN A 660 -45.05 -5.29 -51.25
CA GLN A 660 -44.76 -4.52 -52.48
C GLN A 660 -43.66 -5.16 -53.37
N ALA A 661 -43.54 -6.49 -53.34
CA ALA A 661 -42.62 -7.25 -54.21
C ALA A 661 -43.32 -7.77 -55.47
N GLY A 662 -43.93 -6.86 -56.24
CA GLY A 662 -44.48 -7.16 -57.57
C GLY A 662 -43.65 -6.48 -58.64
N MET A 663 -43.03 -7.28 -59.52
CA MET A 663 -42.36 -6.90 -60.78
C MET A 663 -40.84 -6.64 -60.80
N ALA A 664 -40.04 -7.48 -60.13
CA ALA A 664 -38.68 -7.81 -60.59
C ALA A 664 -38.15 -9.11 -59.95
N GLY A 665 -38.15 -10.22 -60.67
CA GLY A 665 -37.32 -11.40 -60.34
C GLY A 665 -37.95 -12.45 -59.42
N ALA A 666 -38.49 -13.51 -60.02
CA ALA A 666 -38.79 -14.77 -59.36
C ALA A 666 -37.48 -15.51 -59.02
N ALA A 667 -37.09 -15.57 -57.74
CA ALA A 667 -36.10 -16.54 -57.22
C ALA A 667 -36.09 -16.71 -55.68
N SER A 668 -37.17 -16.40 -54.96
CA SER A 668 -37.20 -16.61 -53.50
C SER A 668 -38.62 -16.77 -52.94
N GLY A 669 -38.98 -18.02 -52.62
CA GLY A 669 -39.92 -18.35 -51.54
C GLY A 669 -41.38 -18.59 -51.94
N ALA A 670 -41.83 -19.87 -51.85
CA ALA A 670 -43.13 -20.28 -51.32
C ALA A 670 -43.22 -21.82 -51.23
N ALA A 671 -43.95 -22.31 -50.21
CA ALA A 671 -44.29 -23.72 -49.85
C ALA A 671 -43.23 -24.46 -48.99
N ALA A 672 -43.54 -25.18 -47.90
CA ALA A 672 -44.80 -25.54 -47.22
C ALA A 672 -44.51 -25.89 -45.74
N GLY A 673 -45.53 -25.79 -44.88
CA GLY A 673 -45.53 -26.42 -43.56
C GLY A 673 -46.25 -27.78 -43.56
N VAL A 674 -46.12 -28.48 -42.42
CA VAL A 674 -46.86 -29.67 -41.93
C VAL A 674 -46.27 -31.07 -42.23
N GLY A 675 -45.68 -31.67 -41.18
CA GLY A 675 -45.91 -33.04 -40.67
C GLY A 675 -45.28 -34.27 -41.36
N ILE A 676 -44.49 -35.06 -40.62
CA ILE A 676 -44.81 -36.44 -40.16
C ILE A 676 -43.60 -37.05 -39.40
N ASP A 677 -43.94 -37.75 -38.33
CA ASP A 677 -43.11 -38.47 -37.36
C ASP A 677 -42.70 -39.87 -37.88
N LEU A 678 -41.74 -40.51 -37.19
CA LEU A 678 -41.47 -41.96 -37.22
C LEU A 678 -41.15 -42.63 -38.56
N ILE A 679 -39.87 -42.96 -38.78
CA ILE A 679 -39.43 -44.27 -39.30
C ILE A 679 -37.95 -44.47 -38.89
N THR A 680 -37.67 -45.62 -38.27
CA THR A 680 -36.36 -46.18 -37.86
C THR A 680 -35.70 -45.64 -36.58
N GLY A 681 -36.21 -46.12 -35.44
CA GLY A 681 -35.46 -46.63 -34.29
C GLY A 681 -34.13 -45.95 -33.92
N GLY A 682 -34.15 -45.18 -32.83
CA GLY A 682 -32.98 -44.58 -32.23
C GLY A 682 -31.88 -45.61 -31.95
N LEU A 683 -30.72 -45.41 -32.60
CA LEU A 683 -29.36 -45.78 -32.13
C LEU A 683 -28.23 -45.23 -33.07
N SER A 684 -28.47 -44.20 -33.90
CA SER A 684 -27.46 -43.59 -34.80
C SER A 684 -27.46 -42.04 -34.80
N LEU A 685 -27.81 -41.42 -33.68
CA LEU A 685 -28.10 -39.99 -33.56
C LEU A 685 -26.85 -39.09 -33.56
N GLY A 686 -26.54 -38.50 -34.72
CA GLY A 686 -25.62 -37.37 -34.86
C GLY A 686 -25.42 -36.88 -36.30
N ALA A 687 -25.39 -37.78 -37.28
CA ALA A 687 -25.18 -37.44 -38.70
C ALA A 687 -26.47 -37.50 -39.53
N GLY A 688 -27.41 -38.38 -39.21
CA GLY A 688 -28.66 -38.56 -39.97
C GLY A 688 -29.66 -37.41 -39.84
N ALA A 689 -29.69 -36.70 -38.70
CA ALA A 689 -30.61 -35.57 -38.50
C ALA A 689 -30.19 -34.30 -39.28
N ALA A 690 -28.89 -34.13 -39.56
CA ALA A 690 -28.40 -33.04 -40.42
C ALA A 690 -28.79 -33.28 -41.89
N LEU A 691 -28.83 -34.55 -42.33
CA LEU A 691 -29.34 -34.93 -43.65
C LEU A 691 -30.87 -34.92 -43.74
N GLY A 692 -31.58 -35.28 -42.68
CA GLY A 692 -33.05 -35.18 -42.61
C GLY A 692 -33.56 -33.74 -42.73
N ALA A 693 -32.81 -32.77 -42.19
CA ALA A 693 -33.10 -31.34 -42.37
C ALA A 693 -32.71 -30.80 -43.76
N LEU A 694 -31.77 -31.45 -44.46
CA LEU A 694 -31.38 -31.10 -45.84
C LEU A 694 -32.41 -31.54 -46.90
N VAL A 695 -33.22 -32.55 -46.61
CA VAL A 695 -34.30 -33.01 -47.51
C VAL A 695 -35.65 -32.31 -47.20
N GLY A 696 -35.83 -31.77 -45.99
CA GLY A 696 -37.11 -31.22 -45.53
C GLY A 696 -37.37 -29.72 -45.71
N GLY A 697 -36.39 -28.86 -46.06
CA GLY A 697 -36.67 -27.41 -45.99
C GLY A 697 -35.72 -26.33 -46.52
N GLY A 698 -34.74 -26.55 -47.41
CA GLY A 698 -33.94 -25.38 -47.86
C GLY A 698 -32.88 -25.53 -48.95
N ALA A 699 -33.25 -25.88 -50.18
CA ALA A 699 -32.34 -25.75 -51.33
C ALA A 699 -31.87 -24.29 -51.58
N ALA A 700 -32.66 -23.29 -51.18
CA ALA A 700 -32.33 -21.86 -51.32
C ALA A 700 -31.22 -21.39 -50.35
N PHE A 701 -31.18 -21.95 -49.13
CA PHE A 701 -30.15 -21.63 -48.14
C PHE A 701 -28.76 -22.10 -48.59
N VAL A 702 -28.69 -23.33 -49.14
CA VAL A 702 -27.46 -23.92 -49.68
C VAL A 702 -26.94 -23.16 -50.90
N ALA A 703 -27.84 -22.61 -51.73
CA ALA A 703 -27.46 -21.78 -52.87
C ALA A 703 -26.94 -20.38 -52.45
N ALA A 704 -27.51 -19.77 -51.40
CA ALA A 704 -27.07 -18.47 -50.88
C ALA A 704 -25.81 -18.55 -49.99
N ALA A 705 -25.59 -19.70 -49.33
CA ALA A 705 -24.43 -19.99 -48.49
C ALA A 705 -23.14 -20.28 -49.30
N LEU A 706 -23.24 -20.44 -50.63
CA LEU A 706 -22.14 -20.85 -51.49
C LEU A 706 -21.87 -19.90 -52.65
N LYS A 707 -20.61 -19.81 -53.06
CA LYS A 707 -20.20 -19.13 -54.29
C LYS A 707 -19.50 -20.11 -55.23
N ASN A 708 -20.15 -20.52 -56.30
CA ASN A 708 -19.54 -21.38 -57.31
C ASN A 708 -18.57 -20.56 -58.19
N ARG A 709 -17.38 -21.09 -58.44
CA ARG A 709 -16.42 -20.51 -59.40
C ARG A 709 -15.89 -21.59 -60.34
N ALA A 710 -15.60 -21.23 -61.58
CA ALA A 710 -14.98 -22.14 -62.53
C ALA A 710 -13.55 -22.47 -62.06
N ALA A 711 -13.22 -23.76 -61.96
CA ALA A 711 -11.86 -24.22 -61.68
C ALA A 711 -11.03 -24.24 -62.99
N PRO A 712 -9.71 -23.99 -62.93
CA PRO A 712 -8.81 -24.33 -64.02
C PRO A 712 -8.90 -25.84 -64.29
N GLY A 713 -9.37 -26.25 -65.48
CA GLY A 713 -9.56 -27.67 -65.84
C GLY A 713 -11.00 -28.17 -65.91
N GLY A 714 -12.01 -27.29 -65.84
CA GLY A 714 -13.42 -27.63 -66.13
C GLY A 714 -14.24 -28.12 -64.93
N GLY A 715 -13.66 -28.16 -63.71
CA GLY A 715 -14.37 -28.43 -62.46
C GLY A 715 -15.13 -27.22 -61.90
N THR A 716 -15.98 -27.46 -60.89
CA THR A 716 -16.67 -26.40 -60.12
C THR A 716 -16.05 -26.31 -58.74
N LEU A 717 -15.59 -25.13 -58.33
CA LEU A 717 -15.13 -24.85 -56.97
C LEU A 717 -16.33 -24.51 -56.09
N VAL A 718 -16.48 -25.24 -54.98
CA VAL A 718 -17.46 -24.97 -53.92
C VAL A 718 -16.71 -24.34 -52.73
N GLN A 719 -17.16 -23.15 -52.32
CA GLN A 719 -16.63 -22.39 -51.19
C GLN A 719 -17.75 -21.60 -50.52
N LEU A 720 -17.54 -21.21 -49.27
CA LEU A 720 -18.49 -20.41 -48.51
C LEU A 720 -18.73 -19.02 -49.12
N SER A 721 -19.96 -18.56 -49.11
CA SER A 721 -20.31 -17.19 -49.51
C SER A 721 -19.84 -16.18 -48.46
N GLU A 722 -19.63 -14.93 -48.88
CA GLU A 722 -19.24 -13.87 -47.94
C GLU A 722 -20.31 -13.54 -46.90
N PRO A 723 -21.63 -13.55 -47.22
CA PRO A 723 -22.67 -13.46 -46.20
C PRO A 723 -22.58 -14.56 -45.14
N MET A 724 -22.20 -15.79 -45.53
CA MET A 724 -21.98 -16.88 -44.57
C MET A 724 -20.76 -16.60 -43.68
N LEU A 725 -19.64 -16.14 -44.24
CA LEU A 725 -18.47 -15.74 -43.45
C LEU A 725 -18.79 -14.58 -42.48
N GLN A 726 -19.66 -13.66 -42.88
CA GLN A 726 -20.15 -12.58 -42.02
C GLN A 726 -20.98 -13.14 -40.85
N ALA A 727 -21.94 -14.04 -41.11
CA ALA A 727 -22.74 -14.69 -40.07
C ALA A 727 -21.87 -15.49 -39.08
N LEU A 728 -20.82 -16.15 -39.59
CA LEU A 728 -19.85 -16.86 -38.75
C LEU A 728 -19.04 -15.92 -37.85
N CYS A 729 -18.69 -14.72 -38.34
CA CYS A 729 -18.05 -13.67 -37.54
C CYS A 729 -18.98 -13.19 -36.43
N GLU A 730 -20.25 -12.91 -36.74
CA GLU A 730 -21.27 -12.50 -35.76
C GLU A 730 -21.44 -13.57 -34.67
N MET A 731 -21.57 -14.83 -35.08
CA MET A 731 -21.68 -15.96 -34.17
C MET A 731 -20.45 -16.11 -33.26
N SER A 732 -19.23 -15.96 -33.80
CA SER A 732 -17.99 -16.06 -33.01
C SER A 732 -17.91 -14.97 -31.94
N LEU A 733 -18.35 -13.75 -32.27
CA LEU A 733 -18.44 -12.66 -31.29
C LEU A 733 -19.50 -12.95 -30.22
N LEU A 734 -20.67 -13.49 -30.59
CA LEU A 734 -21.71 -13.89 -29.63
C LEU A 734 -21.24 -15.01 -28.70
N GLN A 735 -20.48 -15.98 -29.22
CA GLN A 735 -19.86 -17.05 -28.43
C GLN A 735 -18.90 -16.48 -27.38
N TYR A 736 -18.03 -15.54 -27.79
CA TYR A 736 -17.15 -14.83 -26.87
C TYR A 736 -17.95 -14.11 -25.77
N LEU A 737 -18.97 -13.34 -26.14
CA LEU A 737 -19.80 -12.61 -25.20
C LEU A 737 -20.54 -13.55 -24.22
N ALA A 738 -21.04 -14.69 -24.69
CA ALA A 738 -21.67 -15.68 -23.82
C ALA A 738 -20.68 -16.26 -22.80
N VAL A 739 -19.45 -16.56 -23.22
CA VAL A 739 -18.39 -17.06 -22.33
C VAL A 739 -18.04 -16.04 -21.25
N VAL A 740 -17.84 -14.78 -21.62
CA VAL A 740 -17.33 -13.76 -20.68
C VAL A 740 -18.44 -13.13 -19.83
N MET A 741 -19.65 -12.93 -20.36
CA MET A 741 -20.72 -12.22 -19.64
C MET A 741 -21.67 -13.14 -18.85
N ARG A 742 -21.81 -14.41 -19.25
CA ARG A 742 -22.64 -15.41 -18.53
C ARG A 742 -21.76 -16.48 -17.87
N GLY A 743 -20.82 -17.03 -18.66
CA GLY A 743 -20.06 -18.22 -18.29
C GLY A 743 -20.98 -19.39 -17.92
N ASP A 744 -20.66 -20.16 -16.87
CA ASP A 744 -21.41 -21.39 -16.51
C ASP A 744 -22.57 -21.19 -15.52
N ALA A 745 -22.61 -20.05 -14.81
CA ALA A 745 -23.56 -19.84 -13.71
C ALA A 745 -25.03 -19.63 -14.16
N ASP A 746 -25.27 -19.33 -15.44
CA ASP A 746 -26.61 -19.17 -16.03
C ASP A 746 -26.99 -20.40 -16.89
N SER A 747 -26.54 -21.60 -16.50
CA SER A 747 -26.77 -22.86 -17.24
C SER A 747 -28.25 -23.18 -17.44
N ASP A 748 -29.12 -22.72 -16.55
CA ASP A 748 -30.58 -22.97 -16.60
C ASP A 748 -31.27 -22.24 -17.77
N ALA A 749 -30.67 -21.17 -18.29
CA ALA A 749 -31.26 -20.37 -19.36
C ALA A 749 -30.92 -20.89 -20.78
N GLY A 750 -30.39 -22.12 -20.90
CA GLY A 750 -30.03 -22.72 -22.18
C GLY A 750 -28.72 -22.19 -22.76
N SER A 751 -28.08 -23.01 -23.58
CA SER A 751 -26.69 -22.84 -24.01
C SER A 751 -26.51 -22.36 -25.45
N GLY A 752 -27.59 -22.22 -26.22
CA GLY A 752 -27.56 -21.84 -27.63
C GLY A 752 -27.66 -20.33 -27.90
N PRO A 753 -27.53 -19.90 -29.16
CA PRO A 753 -27.66 -18.50 -29.56
C PRO A 753 -29.06 -17.91 -29.28
N GLU A 754 -30.09 -18.75 -29.15
CA GLU A 754 -31.44 -18.34 -28.77
C GLU A 754 -31.56 -17.91 -27.31
N ALA A 755 -30.69 -18.42 -26.44
CA ALA A 755 -30.60 -18.02 -25.05
C ALA A 755 -29.92 -16.65 -24.88
N VAL A 756 -29.26 -16.15 -25.92
CA VAL A 756 -28.58 -14.84 -25.89
C VAL A 756 -29.60 -13.72 -26.07
N PRO A 757 -29.59 -12.68 -25.23
CA PRO A 757 -30.51 -11.54 -25.35
C PRO A 757 -30.55 -10.98 -26.78
N ALA A 758 -31.75 -10.66 -27.27
CA ALA A 758 -31.93 -10.11 -28.61
C ALA A 758 -31.12 -8.82 -28.83
N ALA A 759 -31.01 -7.98 -27.80
CA ALA A 759 -30.20 -6.76 -27.83
C ALA A 759 -28.72 -7.03 -28.16
N TRP A 760 -28.12 -8.11 -27.62
CA TRP A 760 -26.73 -8.47 -27.91
C TRP A 760 -26.55 -8.87 -29.37
N ARG A 761 -27.50 -9.65 -29.90
CA ARG A 761 -27.50 -10.05 -31.31
C ARG A 761 -27.59 -8.84 -32.22
N SER A 762 -28.52 -7.93 -31.95
CA SER A 762 -28.68 -6.69 -32.71
C SER A 762 -27.41 -5.83 -32.74
N GLU A 763 -26.75 -5.65 -31.58
CA GLU A 763 -25.51 -4.86 -31.51
C GLU A 763 -24.33 -5.53 -32.22
N VAL A 764 -24.18 -6.85 -32.11
CA VAL A 764 -23.14 -7.59 -32.83
C VAL A 764 -23.34 -7.45 -34.34
N VAL A 765 -24.55 -7.67 -34.84
CA VAL A 765 -24.88 -7.50 -36.28
C VAL A 765 -24.58 -6.08 -36.73
N ALA A 766 -25.02 -5.06 -35.98
CA ALA A 766 -24.79 -3.66 -36.32
C ALA A 766 -23.29 -3.27 -36.31
N CYS A 767 -22.48 -3.86 -35.43
CA CYS A 767 -21.03 -3.63 -35.39
C CYS A 767 -20.31 -4.32 -36.56
N VAL A 768 -20.64 -5.59 -36.82
CA VAL A 768 -20.05 -6.36 -37.93
C VAL A 768 -20.40 -5.73 -39.28
N GLU A 769 -21.66 -5.32 -39.47
CA GLU A 769 -22.13 -4.69 -40.70
C GLU A 769 -21.37 -3.40 -41.02
N ARG A 770 -21.08 -2.57 -40.00
CA ARG A 770 -20.26 -1.35 -40.17
C ARG A 770 -18.80 -1.64 -40.56
N ARG A 771 -18.30 -2.85 -40.30
CA ARG A 771 -16.96 -3.31 -40.71
C ARG A 771 -16.98 -4.19 -41.97
N ARG A 772 -18.14 -4.37 -42.62
CA ARG A 772 -18.29 -5.19 -43.83
C ARG A 772 -17.25 -4.89 -44.92
N PRO A 773 -16.90 -3.63 -45.27
CA PRO A 773 -15.89 -3.36 -46.30
C PRO A 773 -14.49 -3.88 -45.92
N GLN A 774 -14.11 -3.79 -44.64
CA GLN A 774 -12.82 -4.26 -44.13
C GLN A 774 -12.77 -5.78 -44.10
N LEU A 775 -13.86 -6.42 -43.65
CA LEU A 775 -14.01 -7.88 -43.66
C LEU A 775 -13.98 -8.42 -45.10
N HIS A 776 -14.67 -7.77 -46.04
CA HIS A 776 -14.64 -8.13 -47.46
C HIS A 776 -13.20 -8.15 -48.01
N ALA A 777 -12.43 -7.09 -47.75
CA ALA A 777 -11.03 -7.01 -48.18
C ALA A 777 -10.15 -8.10 -47.54
N LEU A 778 -10.40 -8.47 -46.28
CA LEU A 778 -9.72 -9.59 -45.61
C LEU A 778 -10.08 -10.94 -46.25
N TRP A 779 -11.37 -11.18 -46.54
CA TRP A 779 -11.82 -12.42 -47.17
C TRP A 779 -11.21 -12.61 -48.56
N GLN A 780 -11.13 -11.56 -49.39
CA GLN A 780 -10.48 -11.67 -50.71
C GLN A 780 -8.99 -11.99 -50.58
N ARG A 781 -8.29 -11.36 -49.62
CA ARG A 781 -6.86 -11.62 -49.38
C ARG A 781 -6.62 -13.05 -48.92
N LEU A 782 -7.36 -13.54 -47.93
CA LEU A 782 -7.25 -14.92 -47.42
C LEU A 782 -7.49 -15.96 -48.53
N ARG A 783 -8.46 -15.72 -49.41
CA ARG A 783 -8.74 -16.59 -50.56
C ARG A 783 -7.64 -16.60 -51.63
N SER A 784 -6.84 -15.54 -51.69
CA SER A 784 -5.75 -15.40 -52.67
C SER A 784 -4.40 -15.92 -52.17
N GLN A 785 -4.28 -16.24 -50.88
CA GLN A 785 -3.03 -16.70 -50.27
C GLN A 785 -2.84 -18.22 -50.46
N PRO A 786 -1.61 -18.70 -50.73
CA PRO A 786 -1.31 -20.12 -50.74
C PRO A 786 -1.45 -20.72 -49.33
N PRO A 787 -1.88 -22.00 -49.22
CA PRO A 787 -2.26 -22.62 -47.94
C PRO A 787 -1.13 -22.74 -46.89
N ASP A 788 0.13 -22.54 -47.29
CA ASP A 788 1.32 -22.68 -46.44
C ASP A 788 1.78 -21.36 -45.77
N VAL A 789 1.13 -20.23 -46.07
CA VAL A 789 1.47 -18.93 -45.47
C VAL A 789 0.58 -18.70 -44.26
N LYS A 790 1.18 -18.49 -43.07
CA LYS A 790 0.43 -18.07 -41.88
C LYS A 790 -0.36 -16.80 -42.18
N ALA A 791 -1.69 -16.91 -42.12
CA ALA A 791 -2.58 -15.78 -42.28
C ALA A 791 -2.22 -14.68 -41.25
N PRO A 792 -2.22 -13.40 -41.65
CA PRO A 792 -1.83 -12.31 -40.77
C PRO A 792 -2.79 -12.21 -39.57
N GLY A 793 -2.25 -11.84 -38.39
CA GLY A 793 -3.01 -11.55 -37.17
C GLY A 793 -4.00 -10.38 -37.27
N GLU A 794 -4.18 -9.82 -38.48
CA GLU A 794 -5.11 -8.74 -38.80
C GLU A 794 -6.57 -9.11 -38.50
N LEU A 795 -7.03 -10.34 -38.80
CA LEU A 795 -8.41 -10.74 -38.49
C LEU A 795 -8.65 -10.79 -36.98
N ALA A 796 -7.71 -11.35 -36.22
CA ALA A 796 -7.79 -11.38 -34.76
C ALA A 796 -7.80 -9.96 -34.17
N GLY A 797 -6.97 -9.05 -34.70
CA GLY A 797 -6.99 -7.62 -34.32
C GLY A 797 -8.32 -6.93 -34.64
N LEU A 798 -8.94 -7.23 -35.79
CA LEU A 798 -10.25 -6.70 -36.16
C LEU A 798 -11.35 -7.26 -35.23
N LEU A 799 -11.35 -8.56 -34.96
CA LEU A 799 -12.30 -9.18 -34.02
C LEU A 799 -12.15 -8.59 -32.61
N ALA A 800 -10.92 -8.35 -32.13
CA ALA A 800 -10.68 -7.69 -30.85
C ALA A 800 -11.26 -6.27 -30.82
N SER A 801 -11.10 -5.49 -31.90
CA SER A 801 -11.70 -4.16 -32.02
C SER A 801 -13.24 -4.20 -32.01
N LEU A 802 -13.84 -5.18 -32.72
CA LEU A 802 -15.28 -5.40 -32.75
C LEU A 802 -15.82 -5.81 -31.38
N ALA A 803 -15.15 -6.74 -30.70
CA ALA A 803 -15.53 -7.17 -29.36
C ALA A 803 -15.54 -6.00 -28.36
N ARG A 804 -14.51 -5.14 -28.38
CA ARG A 804 -14.47 -3.92 -27.54
C ARG A 804 -15.60 -2.96 -27.87
N GLU A 805 -15.88 -2.75 -29.15
CA GLU A 805 -16.97 -1.87 -29.60
C GLU A 805 -18.34 -2.39 -29.14
N VAL A 806 -18.60 -3.69 -29.29
CA VAL A 806 -19.85 -4.31 -28.83
C VAL A 806 -19.98 -4.22 -27.31
N MET A 807 -18.95 -4.58 -26.55
CA MET A 807 -18.97 -4.48 -25.07
C MET A 807 -19.17 -3.03 -24.59
N GLY A 808 -18.63 -2.05 -25.32
CA GLY A 808 -18.85 -0.63 -25.02
C GLY A 808 -20.29 -0.18 -25.29
N ARG A 809 -20.93 -0.72 -26.32
CA ARG A 809 -22.33 -0.43 -26.67
C ARG A 809 -23.31 -1.11 -25.74
N LEU A 810 -23.03 -2.34 -25.31
CA LEU A 810 -23.86 -3.08 -24.36
C LEU A 810 -23.86 -2.51 -22.94
N ARG A 811 -22.94 -1.59 -22.63
CA ARG A 811 -22.90 -0.87 -21.36
C ARG A 811 -23.93 0.27 -21.30
N ASN A 812 -24.23 0.88 -22.44
CA ASN A 812 -25.11 2.04 -22.59
C ASN A 812 -26.53 1.58 -22.92
#